data_AF-A0A0D2C4X6-F1
#
_entry.id   AF-A0A0D2C4X6-F1
#
_cell.length_a   1.000
_cell.length_b   1.000
_cell.length_c   1.000
_cell.angle_alpha   90.00
_cell.angle_beta   90.00
_cell.angle_gamma   90.00
#
_symmetry.space_group_name_H-M   'P 1'
#
loop_
_entity.id
_entity.type
_entity.pdbx_description
1 polymer ?
#
loop_
_entity_poly.entity_id
_entity_poly.type
_entity_poly.pdbx_seq_one_letter_code
_entity_poly.pdbx_strand_id
1 'polypeptide(L)'
;MLLNPSHKITFSGLPPDVLDAYVRYKKGSRALVAWLIQYSPTPNRRVKTLPIKELEALAKTAAKRLRAVPDMVHFYFRETITSRKRLSKYFRAQVDESAVDVDTINHEHFTTSLAQIYNDLCACCGRNDHKSGSQKRESVASSLESPKNTYLGLDVEHIDEPEEESEQDALSSCPECTAAGPTSCEGKSPEVHFGDDELGTFLEVNEAIQRISDISSSVERCWALAANGHLSFPVAAFVTDVAFSMLRQVGVELLTHDEDLTLSRLHQLCCKRIGDEVTNGENSGDGGHVLLDELQKMEQSLLHFREGHSKLLIQSCAVCVQKPAEYIQPPAGGSGTTARPRFVEAIVDNIVHLVARTAAPPNIVRNSTPVYADVGYLITRDDEKAQSWSAILGLELLTKGYRSYLESLPLANEISRCRLAALRLAQQASSQVSRVLNDKTCFPCRCTQTLAYHLQNLEADLNSYAKYKCWDIYFQSPWVAGNQILEILDLCHYYGMRLFNYRHYVGAVLHSYNALTQLDRLKKIPILESLCDQFGGVFFPGGTRPKGSFRACWSRHVGARLKFKRGHKNRNSNDAWCMAIPAHAARRAAGLGAYGGSGDTDSTSKVDCLVFRVKQQDYNVGDDVWDSLNVAAADVVDKKGCATTRTTKRRSVGATVSSQRRRESLSTSTESSQQPRLLDLAEAAQRSFTTATTESGVLPLARLNMFAVFERCVQVVSTLSDGTHTSPDEKGSNCICFASAILTGGDRIVDARKFGRFETWKKDEKECVIQAGKAILDAFGTVKEDDDDSKNKDDGEEWLWSI
;
A
#
# COMPACT_ATOMS: atom_id res chain seq x y z
N MET A 1 -1.31 -37.91 -3.83
CA MET A 1 -2.49 -38.69 -3.42
C MET A 1 -2.38 -38.90 -1.91
N LEU A 2 -3.05 -38.04 -1.13
CA LEU A 2 -3.40 -38.14 0.30
C LEU A 2 -3.88 -36.74 0.71
N LEU A 3 -5.18 -36.47 0.49
CA LEU A 3 -5.90 -35.37 1.14
C LEU A 3 -6.96 -36.00 2.03
N ASN A 4 -6.94 -35.60 3.29
CA ASN A 4 -7.79 -36.09 4.36
C ASN A 4 -9.20 -35.49 4.17
N PRO A 5 -10.28 -36.29 4.05
CA PRO A 5 -11.63 -35.78 3.81
C PRO A 5 -12.29 -35.47 5.17
N SER A 6 -12.10 -34.26 5.69
CA SER A 6 -13.07 -33.74 6.66
C SER A 6 -14.27 -33.22 5.88
N HIS A 7 -15.43 -33.88 6.03
CA HIS A 7 -16.73 -33.52 5.46
C HIS A 7 -17.24 -32.18 6.04
N LYS A 8 -16.60 -31.07 5.71
CA LYS A 8 -17.21 -29.73 5.78
C LYS A 8 -17.63 -29.37 4.37
N ILE A 9 -18.91 -29.05 4.22
CA ILE A 9 -19.53 -28.56 2.98
C ILE A 9 -18.60 -27.51 2.38
N THR A 10 -18.11 -27.75 1.16
CA THR A 10 -17.32 -26.75 0.44
C THR A 10 -18.21 -25.58 0.07
N PHE A 11 -17.69 -24.34 0.17
CA PHE A 11 -18.42 -23.07 0.01
C PHE A 11 -19.24 -22.92 -1.29
N SER A 12 -18.98 -23.75 -2.31
CA SER A 12 -19.76 -23.82 -3.54
C SER A 12 -21.12 -24.53 -3.41
N GLY A 13 -21.44 -25.12 -2.25
CA GLY A 13 -22.60 -26.00 -2.07
C GLY A 13 -22.47 -27.36 -2.77
N LEU A 14 -21.44 -27.54 -3.60
CA LEU A 14 -21.19 -28.78 -4.33
C LEU A 14 -20.48 -29.82 -3.45
N PRO A 15 -20.73 -31.12 -3.62
CA PRO A 15 -19.92 -32.17 -3.03
C PRO A 15 -18.43 -32.03 -3.42
N PRO A 16 -17.48 -32.36 -2.53
CA PRO A 16 -16.05 -32.17 -2.79
C PRO A 16 -15.54 -32.83 -4.08
N ASP A 17 -16.12 -33.96 -4.46
CA ASP A 17 -15.77 -34.72 -5.65
C ASP A 17 -16.32 -34.10 -6.94
N VAL A 18 -17.43 -33.37 -6.85
CA VAL A 18 -18.01 -32.57 -7.94
C VAL A 18 -17.22 -31.27 -8.11
N LEU A 19 -16.82 -30.64 -7.01
CA LEU A 19 -15.93 -29.47 -7.03
C LEU A 19 -14.55 -29.81 -7.62
N ASP A 20 -13.96 -30.95 -7.24
CA ASP A 20 -12.71 -31.43 -7.84
C ASP A 20 -12.85 -31.66 -9.35
N ALA A 21 -13.97 -32.22 -9.81
CA ALA A 21 -14.26 -32.35 -11.23
C ALA A 21 -14.36 -30.97 -11.92
N TYR A 22 -15.01 -30.00 -11.26
CA TYR A 22 -15.11 -28.62 -11.74
C TYR A 22 -13.73 -27.98 -11.95
N VAL A 23 -12.89 -27.99 -10.91
CA VAL A 23 -11.54 -27.42 -10.94
C VAL A 23 -10.67 -28.09 -12.00
N ARG A 24 -10.72 -29.42 -12.11
CA ARG A 24 -9.92 -30.16 -13.10
C ARG A 24 -10.32 -29.84 -14.53
N TYR A 25 -11.62 -29.82 -14.83
CA TYR A 25 -12.02 -29.48 -16.19
C TYR A 25 -11.66 -28.04 -16.52
N LYS A 26 -11.75 -27.09 -15.58
CA LYS A 26 -11.33 -25.69 -15.80
C LYS A 26 -9.86 -25.58 -16.15
N LYS A 27 -9.01 -26.22 -15.33
CA LYS A 27 -7.56 -26.26 -15.57
C LYS A 27 -7.23 -26.87 -16.93
N GLY A 28 -7.84 -28.01 -17.26
CA GLY A 28 -7.64 -28.64 -18.56
C GLY A 28 -8.16 -27.81 -19.72
N SER A 29 -9.34 -27.21 -19.58
CA SER A 29 -9.94 -26.26 -20.53
C SER A 29 -9.00 -25.08 -20.83
N ARG A 30 -8.42 -24.45 -19.81
CA ARG A 30 -7.46 -23.33 -19.96
C ARG A 30 -6.19 -23.76 -20.67
N ALA A 31 -5.63 -24.91 -20.29
CA ALA A 31 -4.44 -25.45 -20.94
C ALA A 31 -4.68 -25.73 -22.44
N LEU A 32 -5.86 -26.25 -22.79
CA LEU A 32 -6.25 -26.50 -24.18
C LEU A 32 -6.42 -25.21 -24.98
N VAL A 33 -7.04 -24.18 -24.40
CA VAL A 33 -7.21 -22.87 -25.07
C VAL A 33 -5.88 -22.19 -25.29
N ALA A 34 -5.03 -22.11 -24.25
CA ALA A 34 -3.71 -21.51 -24.34
C ALA A 34 -2.87 -22.21 -25.43
N TRP A 35 -2.89 -23.55 -25.45
CA TRP A 35 -2.24 -24.32 -26.48
C TRP A 35 -2.82 -24.03 -27.88
N LEU A 36 -4.14 -24.05 -28.06
CA LEU A 36 -4.75 -23.78 -29.38
C LEU A 36 -4.47 -22.36 -29.90
N ILE A 37 -4.43 -21.35 -29.02
CA ILE A 37 -4.09 -19.97 -29.39
C ILE A 37 -2.62 -19.88 -29.82
N GLN A 38 -1.70 -20.55 -29.12
CA GLN A 38 -0.27 -20.58 -29.47
C GLN A 38 -0.03 -21.12 -30.88
N TYR A 39 -0.83 -22.10 -31.33
CA TYR A 39 -0.72 -22.70 -32.67
C TYR A 39 -1.60 -22.01 -33.74
N SER A 40 -2.32 -20.96 -33.36
CA SER A 40 -3.15 -20.19 -34.28
C SER A 40 -2.30 -19.38 -35.29
N PRO A 41 -2.87 -18.92 -36.42
CA PRO A 41 -2.17 -18.05 -37.36
C PRO A 41 -1.80 -16.69 -36.78
N THR A 42 -2.48 -16.27 -35.72
CA THR A 42 -2.33 -14.98 -35.04
C THR A 42 -2.14 -15.20 -33.54
N PRO A 43 -0.95 -15.70 -33.11
CA PRO A 43 -0.69 -16.07 -31.72
C PRO A 43 -0.79 -14.89 -30.72
N ASN A 44 -0.84 -13.65 -31.23
CA ASN A 44 -1.02 -12.42 -30.45
C ASN A 44 -2.48 -11.93 -30.36
N ARG A 45 -3.45 -12.69 -30.84
CA ARG A 45 -4.87 -12.30 -30.72
C ARG A 45 -5.29 -12.44 -29.26
N ARG A 46 -5.47 -11.31 -28.56
CA ARG A 46 -6.05 -11.24 -27.22
C ARG A 46 -7.54 -11.57 -27.32
N VAL A 47 -7.90 -12.84 -27.14
CA VAL A 47 -9.29 -13.29 -27.12
C VAL A 47 -9.72 -13.43 -25.66
N LYS A 48 -10.64 -12.56 -25.19
CA LYS A 48 -11.18 -12.59 -23.82
C LYS A 48 -12.11 -13.79 -23.59
N THR A 49 -12.95 -14.10 -24.58
CA THR A 49 -13.88 -15.23 -24.58
C THR A 49 -13.76 -15.99 -25.89
N LEU A 50 -13.65 -17.32 -25.83
CA LEU A 50 -13.49 -18.17 -27.01
C LEU A 50 -14.71 -19.08 -27.21
N PRO A 51 -15.63 -18.76 -28.14
CA PRO A 51 -16.75 -19.62 -28.47
C PRO A 51 -16.28 -21.00 -28.97
N ILE A 52 -17.05 -22.07 -28.72
CA ILE A 52 -16.64 -23.42 -29.11
C ILE A 52 -16.44 -23.58 -30.63
N LYS A 53 -17.20 -22.84 -31.45
CA LYS A 53 -17.02 -22.82 -32.90
C LYS A 53 -15.67 -22.22 -33.30
N GLU A 54 -15.19 -21.22 -32.55
CA GLU A 54 -13.86 -20.66 -32.77
C GLU A 54 -12.78 -21.62 -32.27
N LEU A 55 -12.99 -22.29 -31.14
CA LEU A 55 -12.10 -23.36 -30.65
C LEU A 55 -11.96 -24.48 -31.69
N GLU A 56 -13.06 -24.89 -32.33
CA GLU A 56 -13.07 -25.86 -33.42
C GLU A 56 -12.29 -25.36 -34.65
N ALA A 57 -12.47 -24.10 -35.04
CA ALA A 57 -11.73 -23.49 -36.15
C ALA A 57 -10.22 -23.41 -35.85
N LEU A 58 -9.84 -23.07 -34.61
CA LEU A 58 -8.46 -23.07 -34.15
C LEU A 58 -7.87 -24.47 -34.15
N ALA A 59 -8.61 -25.46 -33.65
CA ALA A 59 -8.19 -26.86 -33.66
C ALA A 59 -7.99 -27.39 -35.08
N LYS A 60 -8.91 -27.10 -36.01
CA LYS A 60 -8.75 -27.44 -37.45
C LYS A 60 -7.52 -26.77 -38.06
N THR A 61 -7.19 -25.56 -37.62
CA THR A 61 -6.00 -24.85 -38.09
C THR A 61 -4.71 -25.45 -37.51
N ALA A 62 -4.71 -25.76 -36.22
CA ALA A 62 -3.60 -26.45 -35.55
C ALA A 62 -3.37 -27.83 -36.17
N ALA A 63 -4.43 -28.59 -36.45
CA ALA A 63 -4.39 -29.90 -37.09
C ALA A 63 -3.64 -29.90 -38.43
N LYS A 64 -3.76 -28.82 -39.23
CA LYS A 64 -3.04 -28.68 -40.50
C LYS A 64 -1.53 -28.46 -40.33
N ARG A 65 -1.10 -27.96 -39.18
CA ARG A 65 0.31 -27.62 -38.88
C ARG A 65 1.00 -28.71 -38.07
N LEU A 66 0.25 -29.50 -37.32
CA LEU A 66 0.77 -30.50 -36.40
C LEU A 66 0.96 -31.85 -37.12
N ARG A 67 2.09 -32.50 -36.83
CA ARG A 67 2.34 -33.88 -37.25
C ARG A 67 1.75 -34.90 -36.28
N ALA A 68 1.65 -34.55 -35.00
CA ALA A 68 1.09 -35.36 -33.93
C ALA A 68 0.58 -34.43 -32.82
N VAL A 69 -0.45 -34.84 -32.09
CA VAL A 69 -0.92 -34.12 -30.90
C VAL A 69 -0.01 -34.53 -29.72
N PRO A 70 0.57 -33.58 -28.95
CA PRO A 70 1.39 -33.91 -27.80
C PRO A 70 0.62 -34.70 -26.72
N ASP A 71 1.30 -35.63 -26.02
CA ASP A 71 0.67 -36.47 -24.98
C ASP A 71 0.01 -35.65 -23.87
N MET A 72 0.60 -34.52 -23.49
CA MET A 72 0.03 -33.60 -22.51
C MET A 72 -1.32 -33.03 -22.96
N VAL A 73 -1.47 -32.76 -24.26
CA VAL A 73 -2.72 -32.25 -24.84
C VAL A 73 -3.75 -33.37 -24.89
N HIS A 74 -3.35 -34.60 -25.24
CA HIS A 74 -4.23 -35.77 -25.13
C HIS A 74 -4.75 -35.97 -23.70
N PHE A 75 -3.87 -35.83 -22.70
CA PHE A 75 -4.23 -35.91 -21.29
C PHE A 75 -5.27 -34.85 -20.93
N TYR A 76 -5.04 -33.57 -21.26
CA TYR A 76 -5.97 -32.49 -20.94
C TYR A 76 -7.33 -32.64 -21.63
N PHE A 77 -7.40 -33.08 -22.89
CA PHE A 77 -8.68 -33.36 -23.54
C PHE A 77 -9.44 -34.47 -22.82
N ARG A 78 -8.80 -35.60 -22.53
CA ARG A 78 -9.44 -36.74 -21.84
C ARG A 78 -9.91 -36.36 -20.44
N GLU A 79 -9.06 -35.69 -19.67
CA GLU A 79 -9.39 -35.28 -18.31
C GLU A 79 -10.51 -34.23 -18.30
N THR A 80 -10.46 -33.23 -19.17
CA THR A 80 -11.50 -32.19 -19.29
C THR A 80 -12.83 -32.79 -19.69
N ILE A 81 -12.87 -33.63 -20.72
CA ILE A 81 -14.09 -34.29 -21.20
C ILE A 81 -14.67 -35.18 -20.10
N THR A 82 -13.84 -35.98 -19.42
CA THR A 82 -14.29 -36.88 -18.35
C THR A 82 -14.88 -36.10 -17.18
N SER A 83 -14.19 -35.04 -16.77
CA SER A 83 -14.61 -34.20 -15.66
C SER A 83 -15.88 -33.41 -15.98
N ARG A 84 -16.02 -32.88 -17.21
CA ARG A 84 -17.26 -32.24 -17.68
C ARG A 84 -18.43 -33.21 -17.76
N LYS A 85 -18.22 -34.45 -18.24
CA LYS A 85 -19.27 -35.49 -18.24
C LYS A 85 -19.73 -35.84 -16.83
N ARG A 86 -18.81 -35.89 -15.87
CA ARG A 86 -19.14 -36.12 -14.45
C ARG A 86 -20.01 -35.00 -13.90
N LEU A 87 -19.68 -33.75 -14.23
CA LEU A 87 -20.44 -32.57 -13.82
C LEU A 87 -21.84 -32.55 -14.43
N SER A 88 -21.98 -32.78 -15.74
CA SER A 88 -23.30 -32.88 -16.40
C SER A 88 -24.15 -34.00 -15.80
N LYS A 89 -23.55 -35.15 -15.47
CA LYS A 89 -24.25 -36.26 -14.81
C LYS A 89 -24.76 -35.88 -13.42
N TYR A 90 -23.98 -35.10 -12.67
CA TYR A 90 -24.38 -34.64 -11.34
C TYR A 90 -25.61 -33.73 -11.42
N PHE A 91 -25.57 -32.69 -12.27
CA PHE A 91 -26.70 -31.77 -12.42
C PHE A 91 -27.94 -32.44 -13.01
N ARG A 92 -27.78 -33.35 -13.99
CA ARG A 92 -28.88 -34.20 -14.48
C ARG A 92 -29.57 -35.01 -13.39
N ALA A 93 -28.86 -35.42 -12.35
CA ALA A 93 -29.43 -36.20 -11.26
C ALA A 93 -30.20 -35.34 -10.25
N GLN A 94 -30.02 -34.01 -10.28
CA GLN A 94 -30.71 -33.08 -9.40
C GLN A 94 -31.97 -32.47 -10.01
N VAL A 95 -32.08 -32.45 -11.34
CA VAL A 95 -33.25 -31.91 -12.06
C VAL A 95 -34.36 -32.97 -12.12
N ASP A 96 -35.58 -32.60 -11.75
CA ASP A 96 -36.76 -33.45 -11.84
C ASP A 96 -37.02 -33.86 -13.31
N GLU A 97 -37.41 -35.12 -13.57
CA GLU A 97 -37.51 -35.70 -14.93
C GLU A 97 -38.43 -34.92 -15.89
N SER A 98 -39.26 -34.02 -15.36
CA SER A 98 -40.20 -33.18 -16.10
C SER A 98 -39.66 -31.80 -16.50
N ALA A 99 -38.52 -31.35 -15.97
CA ALA A 99 -37.93 -30.04 -16.24
C ALA A 99 -36.77 -30.14 -17.25
N VAL A 100 -36.86 -29.38 -18.34
CA VAL A 100 -35.78 -29.25 -19.32
C VAL A 100 -34.75 -28.24 -18.81
N ASP A 101 -33.66 -28.72 -18.21
CA ASP A 101 -32.51 -27.88 -17.84
C ASP A 101 -31.67 -27.55 -19.08
N VAL A 102 -31.95 -26.38 -19.65
CA VAL A 102 -31.30 -25.85 -20.85
C VAL A 102 -29.79 -25.70 -20.65
N ASP A 103 -29.34 -25.36 -19.44
CA ASP A 103 -27.92 -25.09 -19.16
C ASP A 103 -27.13 -26.39 -19.10
N THR A 104 -27.69 -27.44 -18.49
CA THR A 104 -27.09 -28.78 -18.55
C THR A 104 -27.06 -29.33 -19.97
N ILE A 105 -28.09 -29.09 -20.79
CA ILE A 105 -28.10 -29.47 -22.21
C ILE A 105 -27.00 -28.72 -22.99
N ASN A 106 -26.84 -27.42 -22.74
CA ASN A 106 -25.78 -26.62 -23.37
C ASN A 106 -24.39 -27.13 -22.97
N HIS A 107 -24.18 -27.48 -21.70
CA HIS A 107 -22.92 -28.03 -21.21
C HIS A 107 -22.61 -29.42 -21.80
N GLU A 108 -23.64 -30.27 -21.96
CA GLU A 108 -23.51 -31.56 -22.65
C GLU A 108 -23.20 -31.40 -24.14
N HIS A 109 -23.85 -30.45 -24.82
CA HIS A 109 -23.58 -30.10 -26.20
C HIS A 109 -22.14 -29.59 -26.36
N PHE A 110 -21.67 -28.72 -25.45
CA PHE A 110 -20.29 -28.27 -25.43
C PHE A 110 -19.33 -29.44 -25.23
N THR A 111 -19.59 -30.30 -24.26
CA THR A 111 -18.74 -31.46 -23.95
C THR A 111 -18.65 -32.42 -25.14
N THR A 112 -19.76 -32.61 -25.85
CA THR A 112 -19.84 -33.41 -27.08
C THR A 112 -19.03 -32.76 -28.21
N SER A 113 -19.17 -31.45 -28.38
CA SER A 113 -18.42 -30.67 -29.36
C SER A 113 -16.91 -30.68 -29.05
N LEU A 114 -16.51 -30.60 -27.78
CA LEU A 114 -15.11 -30.72 -27.36
C LEU A 114 -14.54 -32.12 -27.63
N ALA A 115 -15.34 -33.17 -27.42
CA ALA A 115 -14.99 -34.53 -27.80
C ALA A 115 -14.86 -34.69 -29.33
N GLN A 116 -15.72 -34.02 -30.10
CA GLN A 116 -15.61 -33.98 -31.56
C GLN A 116 -14.32 -33.29 -32.00
N ILE A 117 -14.01 -32.12 -31.45
CA ILE A 117 -12.75 -31.39 -31.70
C ILE A 117 -11.54 -32.29 -31.41
N TYR A 118 -11.55 -33.01 -30.29
CA TYR A 118 -10.49 -33.95 -29.93
C TYR A 118 -10.35 -35.09 -30.96
N ASN A 119 -11.47 -35.69 -31.38
CA ASN A 119 -11.49 -36.76 -32.37
C ASN A 119 -10.98 -36.27 -33.73
N ASP A 120 -11.40 -35.08 -34.16
CA ASP A 120 -10.96 -34.46 -35.41
C ASP A 120 -9.47 -34.18 -35.40
N LEU A 121 -8.93 -33.64 -34.30
CA LEU A 121 -7.50 -33.44 -34.10
C LEU A 121 -6.73 -34.76 -34.20
N CYS A 122 -7.22 -35.81 -33.54
CA CYS A 122 -6.59 -37.13 -33.59
C CYS A 122 -6.65 -37.76 -34.99
N ALA A 123 -7.75 -37.58 -35.72
CA ALA A 123 -7.92 -38.09 -37.07
C ALA A 123 -6.97 -37.39 -38.07
N CYS A 124 -6.84 -36.06 -37.95
CA CYS A 124 -5.97 -35.27 -38.82
C CYS A 124 -4.48 -35.50 -38.56
N CYS A 125 -4.09 -35.69 -37.29
CA CYS A 125 -2.69 -35.85 -36.91
C CYS A 125 -2.16 -37.28 -37.11
N GLY A 126 -2.99 -38.22 -37.58
CA GLY A 126 -2.61 -39.61 -37.85
C GLY A 126 -2.25 -40.39 -36.58
N ARG A 127 -2.76 -41.62 -36.47
CA ARG A 127 -2.06 -42.60 -35.62
C ARG A 127 -0.74 -42.88 -36.32
N ASN A 128 0.39 -42.60 -35.67
CA ASN A 128 1.65 -43.24 -36.02
C ASN A 128 1.47 -44.74 -35.80
N ASP A 129 0.82 -45.42 -36.75
CA ASP A 129 0.96 -46.85 -36.93
C ASP A 129 2.41 -47.04 -37.37
N HIS A 130 3.31 -47.06 -36.38
CA HIS A 130 4.61 -47.68 -36.52
C HIS A 130 4.33 -49.11 -36.96
N LYS A 131 4.30 -49.33 -38.28
CA LYS A 131 4.45 -50.66 -38.87
C LYS A 131 5.71 -51.23 -38.24
N SER A 132 5.53 -52.16 -37.30
CA SER A 132 6.57 -53.03 -36.80
C SER A 132 7.03 -53.88 -37.99
N GLY A 133 7.98 -53.33 -38.75
CA GLY A 133 8.68 -54.05 -39.80
C GLY A 133 9.43 -55.20 -39.16
N SER A 134 8.85 -56.39 -39.27
CA SER A 134 9.46 -57.70 -39.02
C SER A 134 10.85 -57.77 -39.67
N GLN A 135 11.90 -57.52 -38.88
CA GLN A 135 13.26 -57.91 -39.25
C GLN A 135 13.39 -59.42 -39.06
N LYS A 136 13.56 -60.11 -40.19
CA LYS A 136 13.89 -61.54 -40.27
C LYS A 136 15.30 -61.74 -39.69
N ARG A 137 15.38 -62.47 -38.58
CA ARG A 137 16.64 -63.01 -38.02
C ARG A 137 17.19 -64.09 -38.96
N GLU A 138 18.44 -63.93 -39.38
CA GLU A 138 19.36 -65.05 -39.57
C GLU A 138 20.69 -64.72 -38.91
N SER A 139 21.20 -65.70 -38.18
CA SER A 139 22.22 -65.60 -37.14
C SER A 139 23.64 -65.73 -37.66
N VAL A 140 24.57 -64.90 -37.19
CA VAL A 140 25.94 -65.34 -36.86
C VAL A 140 26.42 -64.57 -35.62
N ALA A 141 27.02 -65.30 -34.69
CA ALA A 141 27.46 -64.90 -33.37
C ALA A 141 28.62 -63.88 -33.36
N SER A 142 28.66 -62.96 -32.40
CA SER A 142 29.72 -62.90 -31.37
C SER A 142 29.51 -61.75 -30.37
N SER A 143 30.01 -62.00 -29.15
CA SER A 143 30.48 -61.08 -28.10
C SER A 143 29.46 -60.22 -27.32
N LEU A 144 29.47 -60.52 -26.01
CA LEU A 144 29.04 -59.72 -24.87
C LEU A 144 29.21 -58.20 -25.06
N GLU A 145 28.18 -57.43 -24.69
CA GLU A 145 28.34 -56.14 -24.01
C GLU A 145 27.05 -55.78 -23.24
N SER A 146 27.24 -55.26 -22.04
CA SER A 146 26.24 -54.89 -21.03
C SER A 146 25.27 -53.80 -21.51
N PRO A 147 24.02 -53.73 -21.00
CA PRO A 147 23.06 -52.69 -21.39
C PRO A 147 23.56 -51.29 -20.96
N LYS A 148 23.93 -50.47 -21.95
CA LYS A 148 24.17 -49.04 -21.81
C LYS A 148 22.85 -48.31 -21.58
N ASN A 149 22.79 -47.57 -20.48
CA ASN A 149 21.71 -46.68 -20.12
C ASN A 149 21.65 -45.47 -21.08
N THR A 150 20.59 -45.34 -21.87
CA THR A 150 20.35 -44.26 -22.85
C THR A 150 19.77 -42.97 -22.25
N TYR A 151 19.76 -42.83 -20.92
CA TYR A 151 19.30 -41.60 -20.24
C TYR A 151 20.45 -40.62 -19.86
N LEU A 152 21.66 -40.85 -20.37
CA LEU A 152 22.87 -40.03 -20.13
C LEU A 152 22.95 -38.73 -20.96
N GLY A 153 21.80 -38.16 -21.33
CA GLY A 153 21.70 -36.90 -22.12
C GLY A 153 20.77 -35.85 -21.50
N LEU A 154 20.34 -36.05 -20.25
CA LEU A 154 19.59 -35.07 -19.47
C LEU A 154 20.39 -34.59 -18.26
N ASP A 155 21.71 -34.50 -18.41
CA ASP A 155 22.57 -33.80 -17.45
C ASP A 155 22.71 -32.36 -17.95
N VAL A 156 22.19 -31.43 -17.16
CA VAL A 156 22.34 -29.99 -17.39
C VAL A 156 23.75 -29.66 -16.96
N GLU A 157 24.66 -29.53 -17.93
CA GLU A 157 26.01 -29.03 -17.67
C GLU A 157 25.90 -27.63 -17.07
N HIS A 158 26.31 -27.53 -15.80
CA HIS A 158 26.68 -26.28 -15.16
C HIS A 158 27.85 -25.67 -15.93
N ILE A 159 27.59 -24.55 -16.61
CA ILE A 159 28.66 -23.72 -17.17
C ILE A 159 29.23 -22.90 -16.02
N ASP A 160 30.46 -23.25 -15.62
CA ASP A 160 31.33 -22.40 -14.82
C ASP A 160 31.70 -21.15 -15.62
N GLU A 161 31.40 -19.96 -15.09
CA GLU A 161 31.87 -18.68 -15.61
C GLU A 161 33.32 -18.43 -15.14
N PRO A 162 34.30 -18.27 -16.06
CA PRO A 162 35.57 -17.65 -15.71
C PRO A 162 35.49 -16.12 -15.86
N GLU A 163 36.08 -15.45 -14.88
CA GLU A 163 36.39 -14.02 -14.89
C GLU A 163 37.38 -13.66 -16.02
N GLU A 164 37.15 -12.51 -16.63
CA GLU A 164 38.12 -11.42 -16.92
C GLU A 164 38.04 -10.80 -18.33
N GLU A 165 37.86 -9.48 -18.26
CA GLU A 165 38.46 -8.41 -19.04
C GLU A 165 38.09 -8.14 -20.52
N SER A 166 38.12 -6.83 -20.77
CA SER A 166 37.69 -6.04 -21.91
C SER A 166 38.44 -6.31 -23.21
N GLU A 167 37.76 -6.15 -24.35
CA GLU A 167 38.20 -5.23 -25.40
C GLU A 167 37.10 -4.99 -26.46
N GLN A 168 37.09 -3.78 -26.99
CA GLN A 168 36.25 -3.33 -28.11
C GLN A 168 36.75 -3.98 -29.41
N ASP A 169 35.84 -4.49 -30.24
CA ASP A 169 35.88 -4.09 -31.65
C ASP A 169 34.57 -4.36 -32.39
N ALA A 170 34.25 -3.42 -33.27
CA ALA A 170 33.12 -3.43 -34.17
C ALA A 170 33.43 -4.32 -35.38
N LEU A 171 32.45 -5.13 -35.82
CA LEU A 171 32.11 -5.34 -37.24
C LEU A 171 30.86 -6.23 -37.40
N SER A 172 29.84 -5.60 -37.99
CA SER A 172 28.70 -6.12 -38.75
C SER A 172 28.49 -7.64 -38.88
N SER A 173 27.30 -8.12 -38.51
CA SER A 173 26.55 -9.07 -39.36
C SER A 173 25.04 -9.09 -39.04
N CYS A 174 24.25 -8.64 -40.02
CA CYS A 174 22.84 -8.93 -40.34
C CYS A 174 21.75 -8.91 -39.24
N PRO A 175 20.91 -7.84 -39.17
CA PRO A 175 19.70 -7.80 -38.34
C PRO A 175 18.61 -8.81 -38.74
N GLU A 176 18.67 -9.38 -39.95
CA GLU A 176 17.62 -10.27 -40.48
C GLU A 176 17.82 -11.75 -40.10
N CYS A 177 18.96 -12.11 -39.49
CA CYS A 177 19.29 -13.51 -39.19
C CYS A 177 19.17 -13.91 -37.71
N THR A 178 18.73 -13.01 -36.83
CA THR A 178 18.43 -13.38 -35.44
C THR A 178 16.98 -13.89 -35.39
N ALA A 179 16.81 -15.21 -35.50
CA ALA A 179 15.53 -15.85 -35.20
C ALA A 179 15.13 -15.45 -33.78
N ALA A 180 14.09 -14.64 -33.65
CA ALA A 180 13.54 -14.23 -32.38
C ALA A 180 13.17 -15.49 -31.57
N GLY A 181 13.98 -15.81 -30.55
CA GLY A 181 13.54 -16.68 -29.48
C GLY A 181 12.24 -16.11 -28.91
N PRO A 182 11.27 -16.96 -28.51
CA PRO A 182 10.00 -16.47 -27.99
C PRO A 182 10.27 -15.50 -26.84
N THR A 183 9.83 -14.26 -27.01
CA THR A 183 9.87 -13.23 -25.97
C THR A 183 9.24 -13.78 -24.71
N SER A 184 10.02 -13.80 -23.62
CA SER A 184 9.52 -14.09 -22.28
C SER A 184 8.39 -13.13 -21.96
N CYS A 185 7.15 -13.62 -21.99
CA CYS A 185 5.97 -12.86 -21.60
C CYS A 185 5.85 -12.86 -20.07
N GLU A 186 6.51 -11.92 -19.40
CA GLU A 186 6.31 -11.63 -17.97
C GLU A 186 5.00 -10.85 -17.68
N GLY A 187 4.15 -10.66 -18.68
CA GLY A 187 2.79 -10.17 -18.46
C GLY A 187 1.89 -11.31 -17.98
N LYS A 188 1.15 -11.11 -16.87
CA LYS A 188 0.03 -11.97 -16.46
C LYS A 188 -0.78 -12.34 -17.72
N SER A 189 -0.70 -13.58 -18.16
CA SER A 189 -1.42 -14.04 -19.35
C SER A 189 -2.91 -13.79 -19.12
N PRO A 190 -3.63 -13.10 -20.01
CA PRO A 190 -5.06 -12.85 -19.84
C PRO A 190 -5.76 -14.21 -19.67
N GLU A 191 -6.45 -14.37 -18.56
CA GLU A 191 -7.21 -15.57 -18.23
C GLU A 191 -8.35 -15.68 -19.26
N VAL A 192 -8.26 -16.65 -20.17
CA VAL A 192 -9.27 -16.83 -21.23
C VAL A 192 -10.40 -17.69 -20.68
N HIS A 193 -11.60 -17.10 -20.61
CA HIS A 193 -12.81 -17.80 -20.16
C HIS A 193 -13.56 -18.38 -21.37
N PHE A 194 -14.27 -19.48 -21.15
CA PHE A 194 -15.21 -19.99 -22.14
C PHE A 194 -16.54 -19.22 -22.02
N GLY A 195 -17.17 -18.92 -23.15
CA GLY A 195 -18.42 -18.14 -23.18
C GLY A 195 -19.65 -18.83 -22.56
N ASP A 196 -19.55 -20.12 -22.21
CA ASP A 196 -20.61 -20.95 -21.62
C ASP A 196 -20.37 -21.27 -20.13
N ASP A 197 -19.47 -20.55 -19.47
CA ASP A 197 -19.08 -20.83 -18.09
C ASP A 197 -19.93 -20.11 -17.03
N GLU A 198 -21.24 -20.28 -17.09
CA GLU A 198 -22.15 -19.62 -16.15
C GLU A 198 -21.87 -20.00 -14.69
N LEU A 199 -21.41 -21.23 -14.45
CA LEU A 199 -20.98 -21.66 -13.12
C LEU A 199 -19.68 -20.96 -12.68
N GLY A 200 -18.70 -20.75 -13.56
CA GLY A 200 -17.50 -19.99 -13.22
C GLY A 200 -17.78 -18.51 -12.96
N THR A 201 -18.57 -17.87 -13.83
CA THR A 201 -19.01 -16.49 -13.59
C THR A 201 -19.75 -16.38 -12.25
N PHE A 202 -20.61 -17.35 -11.92
CA PHE A 202 -21.30 -17.39 -10.63
C PHE A 202 -20.34 -17.54 -9.44
N LEU A 203 -19.33 -18.43 -9.54
CA LEU A 203 -18.35 -18.62 -8.48
C LEU A 203 -17.49 -17.36 -8.29
N GLU A 204 -17.04 -16.74 -9.37
CA GLU A 204 -16.27 -15.48 -9.36
C GLU A 204 -17.09 -14.33 -8.75
N VAL A 205 -18.37 -14.23 -9.11
CA VAL A 205 -19.32 -13.26 -8.53
C VAL A 205 -19.50 -13.49 -7.03
N ASN A 206 -19.73 -14.73 -6.60
CA ASN A 206 -19.91 -15.02 -5.18
C ASN A 206 -18.63 -14.80 -4.39
N GLU A 207 -17.47 -15.13 -4.96
CA GLU A 207 -16.18 -14.82 -4.36
C GLU A 207 -15.99 -13.30 -4.21
N ALA A 208 -16.35 -12.51 -5.23
CA ALA A 208 -16.31 -11.05 -5.15
C ALA A 208 -17.25 -10.50 -4.06
N ILE A 209 -18.49 -11.00 -3.97
CA ILE A 209 -19.45 -10.61 -2.92
C ILE A 209 -18.92 -10.96 -1.53
N GLN A 210 -18.35 -12.16 -1.37
CA GLN A 210 -17.75 -12.57 -0.11
C GLN A 210 -16.56 -11.66 0.25
N ARG A 211 -15.69 -11.30 -0.71
CA ARG A 211 -14.61 -10.33 -0.49
C ARG A 211 -15.15 -8.97 -0.04
N ILE A 212 -16.21 -8.45 -0.68
CA ILE A 212 -16.85 -7.19 -0.27
C ILE A 212 -17.36 -7.28 1.17
N SER A 213 -18.01 -8.40 1.52
CA SER A 213 -18.51 -8.66 2.88
C SER A 213 -17.37 -8.70 3.90
N ASP A 214 -16.30 -9.46 3.61
CA ASP A 214 -15.16 -9.63 4.51
C ASP A 214 -14.42 -8.31 4.75
N ILE A 215 -14.23 -7.52 3.69
CA ILE A 215 -13.61 -6.19 3.80
C ILE A 215 -14.49 -5.27 4.66
N SER A 216 -15.80 -5.25 4.40
CA SER A 216 -16.76 -4.44 5.16
C SER A 216 -16.79 -4.82 6.64
N SER A 217 -16.86 -6.11 6.96
CA SER A 217 -16.83 -6.60 8.35
C SER A 217 -15.51 -6.30 9.07
N SER A 218 -14.39 -6.30 8.33
CA SER A 218 -13.09 -5.91 8.87
C SER A 218 -13.07 -4.41 9.24
N VAL A 219 -13.64 -3.55 8.38
CA VAL A 219 -13.80 -2.12 8.66
C VAL A 219 -14.69 -1.88 9.88
N GLU A 220 -15.82 -2.57 9.98
CA GLU A 220 -16.70 -2.48 11.16
C GLU A 220 -15.95 -2.82 12.45
N ARG A 221 -15.14 -3.89 12.43
CA ARG A 221 -14.32 -4.28 13.58
C ARG A 221 -13.28 -3.22 13.93
N CYS A 222 -12.61 -2.62 12.94
CA CYS A 222 -11.65 -1.53 13.17
C CYS A 222 -12.33 -0.31 13.83
N TRP A 223 -13.54 0.05 13.39
CA TRP A 223 -14.30 1.14 14.00
C TRP A 223 -14.77 0.82 15.41
N ALA A 224 -15.19 -0.41 15.69
CA ALA A 224 -15.50 -0.85 17.04
C ALA A 224 -14.27 -0.75 17.97
N LEU A 225 -13.09 -1.18 17.50
CA LEU A 225 -11.83 -1.04 18.24
C LEU A 225 -11.46 0.43 18.48
N ALA A 226 -11.71 1.31 17.50
CA ALA A 226 -11.46 2.74 17.64
C ALA A 226 -12.41 3.41 18.65
N ALA A 227 -13.69 3.04 18.66
CA ALA A 227 -14.66 3.53 19.65
C ALA A 227 -14.29 3.12 21.07
N ASN A 228 -13.72 1.92 21.23
CA ASN A 228 -13.22 1.40 22.50
C ASN A 228 -11.83 1.95 22.90
N GLY A 229 -11.22 2.82 22.09
CA GLY A 229 -9.90 3.41 22.36
C GLY A 229 -8.72 2.46 22.15
N HIS A 230 -8.92 1.27 21.57
CA HIS A 230 -7.82 0.36 21.21
C HIS A 230 -7.07 0.82 19.96
N LEU A 231 -7.76 1.49 19.04
CA LEU A 231 -7.18 2.17 17.89
C LEU A 231 -7.49 3.66 17.95
N SER A 232 -6.62 4.49 17.37
CA SER A 232 -6.99 5.88 17.14
C SER A 232 -7.94 5.97 15.95
N PHE A 233 -8.92 6.89 16.00
CA PHE A 233 -9.87 7.03 14.90
C PHE A 233 -9.24 7.46 13.56
N PRO A 234 -8.09 8.19 13.49
CA PRO A 234 -7.40 8.43 12.24
C PRO A 234 -6.78 7.16 11.64
N VAL A 235 -6.36 6.20 12.48
CA VAL A 235 -5.87 4.90 12.01
C VAL A 235 -7.02 4.06 11.45
N ALA A 236 -8.17 4.05 12.12
CA ALA A 236 -9.36 3.41 11.56
C ALA A 236 -9.80 4.06 10.23
N ALA A 237 -9.71 5.39 10.11
CA ALA A 237 -9.95 6.09 8.84
C ALA A 237 -8.97 5.64 7.75
N PHE A 238 -7.66 5.63 8.05
CA PHE A 238 -6.62 5.17 7.12
C PHE A 238 -6.88 3.74 6.62
N VAL A 239 -7.21 2.82 7.51
CA VAL A 239 -7.53 1.43 7.13
C VAL A 239 -8.83 1.35 6.33
N THR A 240 -9.80 2.22 6.61
CA THR A 240 -11.03 2.31 5.81
C THR A 240 -10.75 2.80 4.39
N ASP A 241 -9.77 3.68 4.18
CA ASP A 241 -9.38 4.12 2.83
C ASP A 241 -8.67 2.99 2.05
N VAL A 242 -7.83 2.21 2.73
CA VAL A 242 -7.22 1.00 2.14
C VAL A 242 -8.29 -0.03 1.79
N ALA A 243 -9.23 -0.28 2.70
CA ALA A 243 -10.38 -1.15 2.45
C ALA A 243 -11.22 -0.64 1.27
N PHE A 244 -11.45 0.68 1.17
CA PHE A 244 -12.17 1.26 0.05
C PHE A 244 -11.41 1.09 -1.27
N SER A 245 -10.09 1.25 -1.28
CA SER A 245 -9.27 0.96 -2.46
C SER A 245 -9.38 -0.52 -2.89
N MET A 246 -9.33 -1.46 -1.93
CA MET A 246 -9.56 -2.88 -2.19
C MET A 246 -10.95 -3.14 -2.78
N LEU A 247 -12.00 -2.50 -2.25
CA LEU A 247 -13.36 -2.61 -2.79
C LEU A 247 -13.47 -2.06 -4.22
N ARG A 248 -12.79 -0.95 -4.53
CA ARG A 248 -12.74 -0.42 -5.91
C ARG A 248 -12.09 -1.42 -6.85
N GLN A 249 -11.02 -2.10 -6.42
CA GLN A 249 -10.40 -3.15 -7.20
C GLN A 249 -11.38 -4.31 -7.47
N VAL A 250 -12.12 -4.78 -6.45
CA VAL A 250 -13.16 -5.81 -6.64
C VAL A 250 -14.23 -5.34 -7.64
N GLY A 251 -14.67 -4.08 -7.56
CA GLY A 251 -15.61 -3.50 -8.52
C GLY A 251 -15.06 -3.47 -9.95
N VAL A 252 -13.79 -3.09 -10.13
CA VAL A 252 -13.11 -3.10 -11.44
C VAL A 252 -12.97 -4.51 -11.99
N GLU A 253 -12.65 -5.49 -11.15
CA GLU A 253 -12.60 -6.91 -11.52
C GLU A 253 -13.96 -7.38 -12.04
N LEU A 254 -15.04 -7.15 -11.27
CA LEU A 254 -16.41 -7.46 -11.68
C LEU A 254 -16.82 -6.82 -13.02
N LEU A 255 -16.51 -5.53 -13.20
CA LEU A 255 -16.79 -4.79 -14.44
C LEU A 255 -15.91 -5.23 -15.63
N THR A 256 -14.76 -5.86 -15.37
CA THR A 256 -13.93 -6.45 -16.41
C THR A 256 -14.59 -7.68 -17.03
N HIS A 257 -15.42 -8.39 -16.27
CA HIS A 257 -16.21 -9.53 -16.74
C HIS A 257 -17.48 -9.10 -17.49
N ASP A 258 -18.17 -8.08 -16.98
CA ASP A 258 -19.38 -7.52 -17.60
C ASP A 258 -19.41 -6.00 -17.39
N GLU A 259 -19.10 -5.24 -18.44
CA GLU A 259 -19.03 -3.77 -18.39
C GLU A 259 -20.38 -3.12 -18.05
N ASP A 260 -21.49 -3.82 -18.32
CA ASP A 260 -22.86 -3.39 -18.03
C ASP A 260 -23.42 -4.02 -16.74
N LEU A 261 -22.56 -4.57 -15.88
CA LEU A 261 -22.98 -5.20 -14.64
C LEU A 261 -23.52 -4.17 -13.64
N THR A 262 -24.84 -4.20 -13.45
CA THR A 262 -25.54 -3.43 -12.41
C THR A 262 -25.67 -4.25 -11.13
N LEU A 263 -25.82 -3.60 -9.97
CA LEU A 263 -26.07 -4.31 -8.71
C LEU A 263 -27.38 -5.09 -8.74
N SER A 264 -28.40 -4.55 -9.42
CA SER A 264 -29.66 -5.27 -9.64
C SER A 264 -29.46 -6.56 -10.45
N ARG A 265 -28.59 -6.55 -11.47
CA ARG A 265 -28.23 -7.75 -12.23
C ARG A 265 -27.39 -8.71 -11.38
N LEU A 266 -26.43 -8.20 -10.61
CA LEU A 266 -25.63 -9.00 -9.67
C LEU A 266 -26.52 -9.74 -8.67
N HIS A 267 -27.51 -9.03 -8.10
CA HIS A 267 -28.46 -9.61 -7.17
C HIS A 267 -29.31 -10.72 -7.81
N GLN A 268 -29.80 -10.50 -9.03
CA GLN A 268 -30.52 -11.54 -9.79
C GLN A 268 -29.66 -12.78 -10.07
N LEU A 269 -28.37 -12.62 -10.38
CA LEU A 269 -27.45 -13.74 -10.60
C LEU A 269 -27.31 -14.61 -9.34
N CYS A 270 -27.33 -14.00 -8.16
CA CYS A 270 -27.26 -14.71 -6.88
C CYS A 270 -28.59 -15.40 -6.54
N CYS A 271 -29.73 -14.72 -6.77
CA CYS A 271 -31.06 -15.23 -6.43
C CYS A 271 -31.54 -16.40 -7.32
N LYS A 272 -31.18 -16.41 -8.61
CA LYS A 272 -31.69 -17.41 -9.57
C LYS A 272 -31.33 -18.86 -9.23
N ARG A 273 -30.31 -19.10 -8.41
CA ARG A 273 -29.80 -20.46 -8.14
C ARG A 273 -30.26 -21.06 -6.81
N ILE A 274 -30.74 -20.24 -5.88
CA ILE A 274 -31.18 -20.68 -4.55
C ILE A 274 -32.64 -21.17 -4.58
N GLY A 275 -33.42 -20.74 -5.58
CA GLY A 275 -34.85 -21.01 -5.68
C GLY A 275 -35.27 -22.48 -5.82
N ASP A 276 -34.35 -23.39 -6.19
CA ASP A 276 -34.70 -24.78 -6.48
C ASP A 276 -34.35 -25.79 -5.37
N GLU A 277 -33.53 -25.47 -4.35
CA GLU A 277 -33.02 -26.47 -3.40
C GLU A 277 -33.48 -26.34 -1.93
N VAL A 278 -34.20 -25.29 -1.51
CA VAL A 278 -34.44 -25.06 -0.06
C VAL A 278 -35.92 -25.20 0.32
N THR A 279 -36.36 -26.44 0.52
CA THR A 279 -37.57 -26.75 1.34
C THR A 279 -37.26 -27.33 2.72
N ASN A 280 -35.98 -27.57 3.08
CA ASN A 280 -35.61 -28.09 4.39
C ASN A 280 -34.60 -27.15 5.07
N GLY A 281 -35.06 -26.44 6.09
CA GLY A 281 -34.40 -25.27 6.65
C GLY A 281 -33.18 -25.54 7.50
N GLU A 282 -32.05 -24.95 7.11
CA GLU A 282 -30.99 -24.46 8.00
C GLU A 282 -30.44 -23.13 7.43
N ASN A 283 -30.59 -22.05 8.18
CA ASN A 283 -30.43 -20.63 7.79
C ASN A 283 -28.99 -20.13 7.59
N SER A 284 -28.02 -20.95 7.17
CA SER A 284 -26.60 -20.55 7.19
C SER A 284 -26.09 -19.79 5.95
N GLY A 285 -26.93 -19.44 4.97
CA GLY A 285 -26.54 -18.80 3.70
C GLY A 285 -26.95 -17.32 3.51
N ASP A 286 -27.54 -16.68 4.51
CA ASP A 286 -28.31 -15.41 4.33
C ASP A 286 -27.43 -14.14 4.17
N GLY A 287 -26.16 -14.18 4.57
CA GLY A 287 -25.32 -12.97 4.66
C GLY A 287 -25.07 -12.24 3.33
N GLY A 288 -24.91 -12.98 2.23
CA GLY A 288 -24.65 -12.40 0.90
C GLY A 288 -25.86 -11.65 0.34
N HIS A 289 -27.07 -12.15 0.58
CA HIS A 289 -28.31 -11.50 0.13
C HIS A 289 -28.58 -10.21 0.88
N VAL A 290 -28.33 -10.18 2.19
CA VAL A 290 -28.46 -8.97 3.00
C VAL A 290 -27.57 -7.85 2.47
N LEU A 291 -26.29 -8.15 2.17
CA LEU A 291 -25.36 -7.17 1.61
C LEU A 291 -25.84 -6.64 0.25
N LEU A 292 -26.25 -7.53 -0.66
CA LEU A 292 -26.73 -7.12 -1.99
C LEU A 292 -28.00 -6.28 -1.92
N ASP A 293 -28.92 -6.61 -1.01
CA ASP A 293 -30.11 -5.81 -0.74
C ASP A 293 -29.77 -4.41 -0.22
N GLU A 294 -28.77 -4.29 0.66
CA GLU A 294 -28.27 -3.02 1.17
C GLU A 294 -27.66 -2.17 0.05
N LEU A 295 -26.75 -2.75 -0.74
CA LEU A 295 -26.11 -2.09 -1.88
C LEU A 295 -27.15 -1.64 -2.92
N GLN A 296 -28.14 -2.48 -3.22
CA GLN A 296 -29.23 -2.13 -4.15
C GLN A 296 -30.10 -0.98 -3.62
N LYS A 297 -30.40 -0.94 -2.32
CA LYS A 297 -31.13 0.17 -1.70
C LYS A 297 -30.34 1.49 -1.77
N MET A 298 -29.01 1.42 -1.64
CA MET A 298 -28.14 2.59 -1.82
C MET A 298 -28.10 3.06 -3.26
N GLU A 299 -27.97 2.15 -4.22
CA GLU A 299 -28.05 2.45 -5.65
C GLU A 299 -29.36 3.19 -5.98
N GLN A 300 -30.49 2.64 -5.56
CA GLN A 300 -31.81 3.24 -5.78
C GLN A 300 -31.93 4.63 -5.15
N SER A 301 -31.38 4.81 -3.95
CA SER A 301 -31.38 6.10 -3.25
C SER A 301 -30.56 7.14 -4.01
N LEU A 302 -29.35 6.80 -4.46
CA LEU A 302 -28.49 7.69 -5.25
C LEU A 302 -29.11 8.04 -6.61
N LEU A 303 -29.72 7.06 -7.30
CA LEU A 303 -30.44 7.29 -8.55
C LEU A 303 -31.62 8.25 -8.35
N HIS A 304 -32.37 8.09 -7.25
CA HIS A 304 -33.45 9.00 -6.90
C HIS A 304 -32.97 10.46 -6.74
N PHE A 305 -31.80 10.67 -6.11
CA PHE A 305 -31.19 11.99 -6.01
C PHE A 305 -30.73 12.53 -7.37
N ARG A 306 -30.11 11.69 -8.21
CA ARG A 306 -29.69 12.06 -9.56
C ARG A 306 -30.86 12.49 -10.44
N GLU A 307 -32.02 11.86 -10.28
CA GLU A 307 -33.27 12.21 -10.98
C GLU A 307 -33.89 13.55 -10.50
N GLY A 308 -33.25 14.25 -9.56
CA GLY A 308 -33.71 15.53 -9.03
C GLY A 308 -34.80 15.41 -7.96
N HIS A 309 -35.11 14.19 -7.52
CA HIS A 309 -36.07 13.93 -6.45
C HIS A 309 -35.43 14.13 -5.07
N SER A 310 -35.05 15.38 -4.76
CA SER A 310 -34.60 15.72 -3.41
C SER A 310 -35.79 15.73 -2.45
N LYS A 311 -35.78 14.86 -1.43
CA LYS A 311 -36.90 14.74 -0.49
C LYS A 311 -36.87 15.84 0.56
N LEU A 312 -35.69 16.26 1.05
CA LEU A 312 -35.52 17.33 2.02
C LEU A 312 -34.08 17.89 1.92
N LEU A 313 -33.89 19.15 1.52
CA LEU A 313 -32.58 19.80 1.65
C LEU A 313 -32.32 20.07 3.14
N ILE A 314 -31.73 19.10 3.85
CA ILE A 314 -31.23 19.36 5.20
C ILE A 314 -30.04 20.30 5.05
N GLN A 315 -30.25 21.58 5.38
CA GLN A 315 -29.23 22.59 5.18
C GLN A 315 -28.04 22.32 6.12
N SER A 316 -26.88 21.94 5.56
CA SER A 316 -25.61 21.92 6.30
C SER A 316 -25.23 23.36 6.64
N CYS A 317 -25.57 23.80 7.85
CA CYS A 317 -25.32 25.15 8.33
C CYS A 317 -24.52 25.13 9.63
N ALA A 318 -23.77 26.20 9.91
CA ALA A 318 -22.92 26.26 11.10
C ALA A 318 -23.69 26.28 12.44
N VAL A 319 -24.97 26.64 12.38
CA VAL A 319 -25.90 26.67 13.53
C VAL A 319 -26.65 25.33 13.67
N CYS A 320 -26.65 24.52 12.61
CA CYS A 320 -27.42 23.30 12.50
C CYS A 320 -26.56 22.14 13.02
N VAL A 321 -26.82 21.68 14.25
CA VAL A 321 -26.17 20.49 14.82
C VAL A 321 -27.11 19.30 14.61
N GLN A 322 -26.78 18.44 13.66
CA GLN A 322 -27.48 17.16 13.51
C GLN A 322 -26.93 16.19 14.55
N LYS A 323 -27.78 15.36 15.17
CA LYS A 323 -27.35 14.39 16.18
C LYS A 323 -27.36 12.98 15.55
N PRO A 324 -26.20 12.37 15.24
CA PRO A 324 -26.15 11.10 14.51
C PRO A 324 -26.98 9.97 15.15
N ALA A 325 -26.99 9.89 16.48
CA ALA A 325 -27.80 8.91 17.23
C ALA A 325 -29.30 8.96 16.91
N GLU A 326 -29.83 10.15 16.61
CA GLU A 326 -31.24 10.36 16.28
C GLU A 326 -31.66 9.83 14.92
N TYR A 327 -30.68 9.51 14.05
CA TYR A 327 -30.91 8.95 12.70
C TYR A 327 -30.69 7.44 12.65
N ILE A 328 -29.94 6.88 13.60
CA ILE A 328 -29.61 5.45 13.66
C ILE A 328 -30.59 4.69 14.55
N GLN A 329 -31.01 5.28 15.67
CA GLN A 329 -31.97 4.64 16.56
C GLN A 329 -33.40 4.77 16.00
N PRO A 330 -34.19 3.68 15.98
CA PRO A 330 -35.60 3.77 15.61
C PRO A 330 -36.34 4.68 16.59
N PRO A 331 -37.32 5.48 16.13
CA PRO A 331 -38.04 6.40 17.01
C PRO A 331 -38.70 5.62 18.16
N ALA A 332 -38.37 5.98 19.40
CA ALA A 332 -38.78 5.27 20.63
C ALA A 332 -40.29 5.34 20.95
N GLY A 333 -41.12 5.79 20.00
CA GLY A 333 -42.56 5.80 20.08
C GLY A 333 -43.12 6.26 18.75
N GLY A 334 -44.08 5.52 18.18
CA GLY A 334 -44.72 5.81 16.89
C GLY A 334 -45.57 7.08 16.85
N SER A 335 -45.13 8.18 17.48
CA SER A 335 -45.82 9.47 17.41
C SER A 335 -45.63 10.09 16.02
N GLY A 336 -46.75 10.44 15.38
CA GLY A 336 -46.87 10.82 13.98
C GLY A 336 -46.27 12.17 13.57
N THR A 337 -45.10 12.52 14.08
CA THR A 337 -44.30 13.64 13.58
C THR A 337 -43.57 13.20 12.30
N THR A 338 -43.63 14.04 11.27
CA THR A 338 -42.97 13.93 9.94
C THR A 338 -41.84 12.90 9.90
N ALA A 339 -41.97 11.89 9.03
CA ALA A 339 -41.00 10.82 8.87
C ALA A 339 -39.58 11.40 8.77
N ARG A 340 -38.74 11.16 9.80
CA ARG A 340 -37.35 11.58 9.78
C ARG A 340 -36.65 10.88 8.60
N PRO A 341 -35.82 11.59 7.82
CA PRO A 341 -35.08 10.97 6.73
C PRO A 341 -34.20 9.84 7.28
N ARG A 342 -34.07 8.75 6.50
CA ARG A 342 -33.23 7.62 6.90
C ARG A 342 -31.77 8.07 7.01
N PHE A 343 -30.98 7.39 7.83
CA PHE A 343 -29.57 7.73 8.05
C PHE A 343 -28.76 7.90 6.75
N VAL A 344 -28.92 6.98 5.79
CA VAL A 344 -28.23 7.04 4.49
C VAL A 344 -28.69 8.24 3.67
N GLU A 345 -30.01 8.48 3.61
CA GLU A 345 -30.60 9.62 2.89
C GLU A 345 -30.05 10.94 3.45
N ALA A 346 -30.00 11.09 4.78
CA ALA A 346 -29.46 12.28 5.42
C ALA A 346 -27.95 12.49 5.15
N ILE A 347 -27.16 11.41 5.00
CA ILE A 347 -25.75 11.53 4.61
C ILE A 347 -25.65 12.03 3.17
N VAL A 348 -26.43 11.44 2.25
CA VAL A 348 -26.45 11.83 0.84
C VAL A 348 -26.92 13.28 0.70
N ASP A 349 -27.97 13.70 1.41
CA ASP A 349 -28.45 15.09 1.44
C ASP A 349 -27.33 16.07 1.83
N ASN A 350 -26.56 15.76 2.87
CA ASN A 350 -25.44 16.60 3.30
C ASN A 350 -24.32 16.66 2.25
N ILE A 351 -24.01 15.54 1.58
CA ILE A 351 -23.02 15.49 0.50
C ILE A 351 -23.50 16.33 -0.70
N VAL A 352 -24.74 16.13 -1.15
CA VAL A 352 -25.34 16.88 -2.26
C VAL A 352 -25.34 18.37 -1.95
N HIS A 353 -25.77 18.76 -0.75
CA HIS A 353 -25.74 20.14 -0.32
C HIS A 353 -24.31 20.70 -0.32
N LEU A 354 -23.29 19.93 0.09
CA LEU A 354 -21.89 20.32 0.07
C LEU A 354 -21.34 20.52 -1.36
N VAL A 355 -21.71 19.66 -2.31
CA VAL A 355 -21.30 19.74 -3.72
C VAL A 355 -22.00 20.89 -4.44
N ALA A 356 -23.28 21.14 -4.12
CA ALA A 356 -24.09 22.18 -4.75
C ALA A 356 -23.74 23.61 -4.29
N ARG A 357 -22.85 23.79 -3.30
CA ARG A 357 -22.47 25.12 -2.81
C ARG A 357 -21.69 25.88 -3.88
N THR A 358 -22.03 27.17 -4.06
CA THR A 358 -21.30 28.07 -4.96
C THR A 358 -19.87 28.35 -4.50
N ALA A 359 -19.65 28.37 -3.18
CA ALA A 359 -18.32 28.50 -2.61
C ALA A 359 -17.68 27.12 -2.45
N ALA A 360 -16.54 26.92 -3.10
CA ALA A 360 -15.77 25.68 -2.96
C ALA A 360 -15.37 25.47 -1.48
N PRO A 361 -15.52 24.26 -0.94
CA PRO A 361 -15.04 23.96 0.41
C PRO A 361 -13.49 24.01 0.45
N PRO A 362 -12.89 24.14 1.66
CA PRO A 362 -11.44 24.12 1.83
C PRO A 362 -10.80 22.91 1.16
N ASN A 363 -9.54 23.02 0.69
CA ASN A 363 -8.91 21.92 -0.04
C ASN A 363 -8.75 20.68 0.84
N ILE A 364 -8.48 20.87 2.14
CA ILE A 364 -8.49 19.79 3.13
C ILE A 364 -9.79 18.97 3.08
N VAL A 365 -10.96 19.61 2.95
CA VAL A 365 -12.23 18.88 2.82
C VAL A 365 -12.31 18.14 1.50
N ARG A 366 -11.96 18.81 0.40
CA ARG A 366 -12.07 18.25 -0.97
C ARG A 366 -11.16 17.05 -1.19
N ASN A 367 -9.97 17.06 -0.60
CA ASN A 367 -8.97 16.02 -0.75
C ASN A 367 -9.13 14.90 0.29
N SER A 368 -9.83 15.15 1.39
CA SER A 368 -9.87 14.20 2.52
C SER A 368 -10.62 12.90 2.23
N THR A 369 -11.75 12.92 1.51
CA THR A 369 -12.59 11.73 1.38
C THR A 369 -13.00 11.47 -0.07
N PRO A 370 -12.74 10.29 -0.62
CA PRO A 370 -13.16 9.97 -1.98
C PRO A 370 -14.69 9.84 -2.10
N VAL A 371 -15.40 9.47 -1.02
CA VAL A 371 -16.86 9.30 -1.03
C VAL A 371 -17.59 10.60 -1.39
N TYR A 372 -17.14 11.75 -0.88
CA TYR A 372 -17.69 13.06 -1.26
C TYR A 372 -17.59 13.31 -2.77
N ALA A 373 -16.41 13.04 -3.34
CA ALA A 373 -16.16 13.24 -4.76
C ALA A 373 -16.99 12.27 -5.60
N ASP A 374 -16.94 10.97 -5.29
CA ASP A 374 -17.61 9.93 -6.05
C ASP A 374 -19.14 10.09 -6.02
N VAL A 375 -19.73 10.30 -4.84
CA VAL A 375 -21.18 10.56 -4.70
C VAL A 375 -21.57 11.89 -5.35
N GLY A 376 -20.75 12.93 -5.16
CA GLY A 376 -20.99 14.25 -5.73
C GLY A 376 -20.97 14.25 -7.26
N TYR A 377 -19.97 13.60 -7.86
CA TYR A 377 -19.88 13.45 -9.31
C TYR A 377 -21.03 12.61 -9.85
N LEU A 378 -21.37 11.49 -9.22
CA LEU A 378 -22.50 10.65 -9.63
C LEU A 378 -23.83 11.42 -9.70
N ILE A 379 -24.07 12.33 -8.74
CA ILE A 379 -25.33 13.09 -8.66
C ILE A 379 -25.32 14.31 -9.58
N THR A 380 -24.19 14.98 -9.75
CA THR A 380 -24.12 16.24 -10.51
C THR A 380 -23.77 16.07 -11.99
N ARG A 381 -23.29 14.90 -12.42
CA ARG A 381 -22.85 14.63 -13.79
C ARG A 381 -23.72 13.60 -14.48
N ASP A 382 -24.61 14.08 -15.35
CA ASP A 382 -25.52 13.23 -16.12
C ASP A 382 -24.82 12.39 -17.20
N ASP A 383 -23.61 12.79 -17.61
CA ASP A 383 -22.83 12.19 -18.70
C ASP A 383 -22.11 10.89 -18.31
N GLU A 384 -21.88 10.66 -17.02
CA GLU A 384 -21.18 9.46 -16.53
C GLU A 384 -22.18 8.35 -16.16
N LYS A 385 -22.31 7.36 -17.06
CA LYS A 385 -23.09 6.12 -16.80
C LYS A 385 -22.29 5.06 -16.03
N ALA A 386 -20.96 5.18 -15.97
CA ALA A 386 -20.05 4.06 -15.72
C ALA A 386 -19.44 3.97 -14.30
N GLN A 387 -19.81 4.81 -13.33
CA GLN A 387 -19.10 4.84 -12.02
C GLN A 387 -20.02 4.85 -10.78
N SER A 388 -21.15 4.13 -10.80
CA SER A 388 -21.99 3.99 -9.60
C SER A 388 -21.32 3.18 -8.48
N TRP A 389 -20.47 2.21 -8.83
CA TRP A 389 -19.90 1.25 -7.88
C TRP A 389 -19.07 1.88 -6.77
N SER A 390 -18.16 2.81 -7.07
CA SER A 390 -17.31 3.40 -6.03
C SER A 390 -18.10 4.30 -5.08
N ALA A 391 -19.08 5.05 -5.60
CA ALA A 391 -20.00 5.84 -4.79
C ALA A 391 -20.83 4.96 -3.84
N ILE A 392 -21.36 3.83 -4.35
CA ILE A 392 -22.20 2.91 -3.57
C ILE A 392 -21.38 2.16 -2.52
N LEU A 393 -20.24 1.56 -2.90
CA LEU A 393 -19.36 0.84 -1.98
C LEU A 393 -18.76 1.78 -0.92
N GLY A 394 -18.46 3.03 -1.30
CA GLY A 394 -17.96 4.06 -0.39
C GLY A 394 -19.03 4.49 0.62
N LEU A 395 -20.28 4.69 0.16
CA LEU A 395 -21.39 5.01 1.04
C LEU A 395 -21.73 3.86 1.98
N GLU A 396 -21.61 2.62 1.51
CA GLU A 396 -21.77 1.41 2.31
C GLU A 396 -20.74 1.37 3.45
N LEU A 397 -19.45 1.47 3.13
CA LEU A 397 -18.39 1.52 4.15
C LEU A 397 -18.58 2.68 5.14
N LEU A 398 -18.97 3.85 4.64
CA LEU A 398 -19.24 5.02 5.47
C LEU A 398 -20.35 4.74 6.46
N THR A 399 -21.47 4.16 6.01
CA THR A 399 -22.62 3.94 6.88
C THR A 399 -22.39 2.80 7.87
N LYS A 400 -21.78 1.69 7.46
CA LYS A 400 -21.43 0.56 8.34
C LYS A 400 -20.38 0.95 9.38
N GLY A 401 -19.27 1.56 8.95
CA GLY A 401 -18.23 2.03 9.85
C GLY A 401 -18.76 3.04 10.88
N TYR A 402 -19.64 3.94 10.43
CA TYR A 402 -20.24 4.95 11.30
C TYR A 402 -21.20 4.36 12.33
N ARG A 403 -22.04 3.38 11.94
CA ARG A 403 -22.91 2.63 12.87
C ARG A 403 -22.09 1.84 13.88
N SER A 404 -21.13 1.04 13.42
CA SER A 404 -20.26 0.23 14.29
C SER A 404 -19.54 1.09 15.34
N TYR A 405 -19.00 2.24 14.92
CA TYR A 405 -18.38 3.20 15.84
C TYR A 405 -19.38 3.70 16.90
N LEU A 406 -20.57 4.12 16.47
CA LEU A 406 -21.61 4.67 17.36
C LEU A 406 -22.17 3.66 18.35
N GLU A 407 -22.41 2.43 17.91
CA GLU A 407 -22.91 1.33 18.75
C GLU A 407 -21.87 0.88 19.77
N SER A 408 -20.59 1.05 19.45
CA SER A 408 -19.47 0.72 20.33
C SER A 408 -19.06 1.87 21.27
N LEU A 409 -19.59 3.08 21.09
CA LEU A 409 -19.29 4.21 21.97
C LEU A 409 -20.02 4.08 23.32
N PRO A 410 -19.39 4.45 24.44
CA PRO A 410 -20.05 4.44 25.74
C PRO A 410 -21.17 5.48 25.82
N LEU A 411 -21.01 6.63 25.13
CA LEU A 411 -21.98 7.71 25.07
C LEU A 411 -22.04 8.29 23.66
N ALA A 412 -23.22 8.32 23.05
CA ALA A 412 -23.38 8.73 21.65
C ALA A 412 -23.05 10.20 21.36
N ASN A 413 -23.02 11.08 22.37
CA ASN A 413 -22.63 12.48 22.23
C ASN A 413 -21.11 12.67 22.03
N GLU A 414 -20.30 11.65 22.31
CA GLU A 414 -18.84 11.70 22.16
C GLU A 414 -18.38 11.73 20.70
N ILE A 415 -19.28 11.41 19.76
CA ILE A 415 -19.01 11.43 18.32
C ILE A 415 -18.46 12.76 17.80
N SER A 416 -18.93 13.87 18.37
CA SER A 416 -18.49 15.22 18.02
C SER A 416 -17.01 15.46 18.31
N ARG A 417 -16.39 14.62 19.17
CA ARG A 417 -14.96 14.68 19.48
C ARG A 417 -14.09 14.46 18.25
N CYS A 418 -14.48 13.59 17.32
CA CYS A 418 -13.69 13.34 16.10
C CYS A 418 -13.56 14.61 15.25
N ARG A 419 -14.68 15.31 15.00
CA ARG A 419 -14.69 16.59 14.28
C ARG A 419 -13.96 17.69 15.05
N LEU A 420 -14.15 17.76 16.37
CA LEU A 420 -13.44 18.72 17.23
C LEU A 420 -11.92 18.52 17.19
N ALA A 421 -11.45 17.27 17.23
CA ALA A 421 -10.04 16.94 17.14
C ALA A 421 -9.45 17.42 15.81
N ALA A 422 -10.13 17.17 14.68
CA ALA A 422 -9.69 17.64 13.37
C ALA A 422 -9.61 19.19 13.30
N LEU A 423 -10.60 19.90 13.84
CA LEU A 423 -10.61 21.37 13.90
C LEU A 423 -9.48 21.92 14.80
N ARG A 424 -9.24 21.30 15.97
CA ARG A 424 -8.16 21.67 16.89
C ARG A 424 -6.80 21.45 16.26
N LEU A 425 -6.60 20.32 15.59
CA LEU A 425 -5.35 20.03 14.88
C LEU A 425 -5.08 21.10 13.81
N ALA A 426 -6.09 21.48 13.01
CA ALA A 426 -5.93 22.54 12.02
C ALA A 426 -5.56 23.90 12.63
N GLN A 427 -6.14 24.24 13.79
CA GLN A 427 -5.80 25.47 14.52
C GLN A 427 -4.36 25.43 15.05
N GLN A 428 -3.96 24.30 15.64
CA GLN A 428 -2.59 24.10 16.12
C GLN A 428 -1.59 24.19 14.96
N ALA A 429 -1.82 23.46 13.87
CA ALA A 429 -0.98 23.47 12.69
C ALA A 429 -0.88 24.87 12.08
N SER A 430 -2.02 25.57 11.92
CA SER A 430 -2.04 26.94 11.42
C SER A 430 -1.20 27.89 12.29
N SER A 431 -1.37 27.82 13.61
CA SER A 431 -0.60 28.65 14.55
C SER A 431 0.91 28.40 14.43
N GLN A 432 1.34 27.14 14.33
CA GLN A 432 2.75 26.79 14.19
C GLN A 432 3.33 27.22 12.84
N VAL A 433 2.60 27.03 11.73
CA VAL A 433 3.01 27.53 10.41
C VAL A 433 3.14 29.05 10.44
N SER A 434 2.20 29.75 11.08
CA SER A 434 2.23 31.21 11.23
C SER A 434 3.48 31.68 11.99
N ARG A 435 3.82 31.04 13.12
CA ARG A 435 5.05 31.33 13.89
C ARG A 435 6.29 31.23 13.01
N VAL A 436 6.44 30.12 12.28
CA VAL A 436 7.55 29.88 11.36
C VAL A 436 7.60 30.93 10.25
N LEU A 437 6.46 31.33 9.68
CA LEU A 437 6.37 32.34 8.62
C LEU A 437 6.62 33.77 9.06
N ASN A 438 6.40 34.07 10.34
CA ASN A 438 6.58 35.41 10.90
C ASN A 438 8.06 35.70 11.24
N ASP A 439 8.91 34.67 11.24
CA ASP A 439 10.35 34.85 11.34
C ASP A 439 10.96 35.33 10.00
N LYS A 440 11.17 36.65 9.91
CA LYS A 440 11.76 37.33 8.75
C LYS A 440 13.22 36.95 8.50
N THR A 441 13.93 36.47 9.51
CA THR A 441 15.34 36.04 9.37
C THR A 441 15.42 34.71 8.62
N CYS A 442 14.44 33.83 8.84
CA CYS A 442 14.28 32.58 8.11
C CYS A 442 13.72 32.77 6.71
N PHE A 443 12.67 33.59 6.56
CA PHE A 443 11.96 33.77 5.29
C PHE A 443 11.99 35.23 4.82
N PRO A 444 13.07 35.67 4.16
CA PRO A 444 13.22 37.06 3.73
C PRO A 444 12.25 37.46 2.60
N CYS A 445 11.69 36.51 1.84
CA CYS A 445 10.73 36.79 0.78
C CYS A 445 9.65 35.69 0.62
N ARG A 446 8.48 36.11 0.15
CA ARG A 446 7.30 35.25 -0.09
C ARG A 446 6.92 35.16 -1.57
N CYS A 447 7.94 35.14 -2.44
CA CYS A 447 7.73 34.99 -3.88
C CYS A 447 7.14 33.61 -4.19
N THR A 448 6.39 33.47 -5.29
CA THR A 448 5.66 32.23 -5.65
C THR A 448 6.51 30.96 -5.77
N GLN A 449 7.83 31.13 -5.93
CA GLN A 449 8.80 30.04 -5.99
C GLN A 449 9.46 29.74 -4.64
N THR A 450 9.05 30.34 -3.53
CA THR A 450 9.67 30.08 -2.22
C THR A 450 8.82 29.19 -1.35
N LEU A 451 9.47 28.41 -0.49
CA LEU A 451 8.78 27.61 0.53
C LEU A 451 7.85 28.47 1.39
N ALA A 452 8.22 29.72 1.68
CA ALA A 452 7.40 30.66 2.43
C ALA A 452 6.04 30.93 1.76
N TYR A 453 5.99 31.07 0.44
CA TYR A 453 4.73 31.26 -0.27
C TYR A 453 3.81 30.04 -0.15
N HIS A 454 4.37 28.83 -0.30
CA HIS A 454 3.59 27.60 -0.17
C HIS A 454 3.11 27.37 1.27
N LEU A 455 3.95 27.67 2.27
CA LEU A 455 3.56 27.66 3.68
C LEU A 455 2.46 28.67 3.98
N GLN A 456 2.49 29.87 3.37
CA GLN A 456 1.43 30.85 3.51
C GLN A 456 0.09 30.34 2.93
N ASN A 457 0.14 29.63 1.79
CA ASN A 457 -1.05 28.99 1.24
C ASN A 457 -1.58 27.88 2.14
N LEU A 458 -0.69 27.07 2.74
CA LEU A 458 -1.05 26.07 3.73
C LEU A 458 -1.72 26.71 4.95
N GLU A 459 -1.13 27.77 5.52
CA GLU A 459 -1.70 28.51 6.65
C GLU A 459 -3.11 29.04 6.32
N ALA A 460 -3.29 29.59 5.12
CA ALA A 460 -4.58 30.08 4.66
C ALA A 460 -5.64 28.96 4.56
N ASP A 461 -5.27 27.80 4.01
CA ASP A 461 -6.17 26.64 3.88
C ASP A 461 -6.52 26.02 5.25
N LEU A 462 -5.52 25.85 6.14
CA LEU A 462 -5.74 25.41 7.52
C LEU A 462 -6.68 26.36 8.28
N ASN A 463 -6.49 27.67 8.13
CA ASN A 463 -7.38 28.68 8.72
C ASN A 463 -8.79 28.64 8.12
N SER A 464 -8.91 28.44 6.81
CA SER A 464 -10.19 28.29 6.12
C SER A 464 -10.95 27.08 6.66
N TYR A 465 -10.27 25.94 6.79
CA TYR A 465 -10.82 24.71 7.36
C TYR A 465 -11.20 24.87 8.84
N ALA A 466 -10.34 25.46 9.67
CA ALA A 466 -10.60 25.69 11.09
C ALA A 466 -11.83 26.59 11.33
N LYS A 467 -12.13 27.50 10.40
CA LYS A 467 -13.33 28.36 10.40
C LYS A 467 -14.56 27.65 9.84
N TYR A 468 -14.41 26.51 9.18
CA TYR A 468 -15.48 25.73 8.58
C TYR A 468 -16.24 24.90 9.63
N LYS A 469 -17.07 25.58 10.43
CA LYS A 469 -17.82 24.98 11.54
C LYS A 469 -19.10 24.26 11.07
N CYS A 470 -18.98 23.22 10.26
CA CYS A 470 -20.11 22.36 9.88
C CYS A 470 -20.27 21.18 10.86
N TRP A 471 -21.50 20.94 11.33
CA TRP A 471 -21.87 19.90 12.30
C TRP A 471 -23.05 19.06 11.81
N ASP A 472 -23.08 18.78 10.51
CA ASP A 472 -24.01 17.80 9.95
C ASP A 472 -23.53 16.37 10.23
N ILE A 473 -24.33 15.35 9.91
CA ILE A 473 -23.94 13.96 10.17
C ILE A 473 -22.76 13.51 9.29
N TYR A 474 -22.53 14.13 8.14
CA TYR A 474 -21.40 13.82 7.26
C TYR A 474 -20.07 14.26 7.88
N PHE A 475 -19.94 15.52 8.28
CA PHE A 475 -18.73 16.05 8.93
C PHE A 475 -18.49 15.49 10.32
N GLN A 476 -19.52 14.97 10.99
CA GLN A 476 -19.37 14.25 12.26
C GLN A 476 -18.99 12.78 12.10
N SER A 477 -19.01 12.23 10.88
CA SER A 477 -18.54 10.87 10.64
C SER A 477 -17.08 10.73 11.10
N PRO A 478 -16.76 9.68 11.90
CA PRO A 478 -15.42 9.46 12.37
C PRO A 478 -14.46 9.14 11.21
N TRP A 479 -14.95 8.51 10.12
CA TRP A 479 -14.15 8.30 8.91
C TRP A 479 -13.82 9.63 8.22
N VAL A 480 -14.82 10.49 8.02
CA VAL A 480 -14.64 11.80 7.36
C VAL A 480 -13.70 12.69 8.17
N ALA A 481 -13.91 12.80 9.48
CA ALA A 481 -13.05 13.59 10.35
C ALA A 481 -11.63 13.01 10.47
N GLY A 482 -11.50 11.68 10.53
CA GLY A 482 -10.20 11.01 10.54
C GLY A 482 -9.42 11.27 9.24
N ASN A 483 -10.10 11.23 8.10
CA ASN A 483 -9.50 11.55 6.81
C ASN A 483 -9.02 13.01 6.70
N GLN A 484 -9.77 13.95 7.27
CA GLN A 484 -9.35 15.34 7.35
C GLN A 484 -8.09 15.51 8.22
N ILE A 485 -7.97 14.73 9.30
CA ILE A 485 -6.74 14.67 10.09
C ILE A 485 -5.59 14.11 9.25
N LEU A 486 -5.80 13.00 8.54
CA LEU A 486 -4.77 12.42 7.68
C LEU A 486 -4.30 13.40 6.60
N GLU A 487 -5.19 14.19 6.01
CA GLU A 487 -4.84 15.26 5.06
C GLU A 487 -4.01 16.37 5.71
N ILE A 488 -4.40 16.85 6.90
CA ILE A 488 -3.63 17.86 7.62
C ILE A 488 -2.24 17.33 7.98
N LEU A 489 -2.15 16.10 8.49
CA LEU A 489 -0.88 15.49 8.88
C LEU A 489 0.03 15.25 7.69
N ASP A 490 -0.51 14.78 6.56
CA ASP A 490 0.27 14.58 5.34
C ASP A 490 0.83 15.91 4.81
N LEU A 491 0.00 16.97 4.76
CA LEU A 491 0.46 18.31 4.40
C LEU A 491 1.53 18.82 5.37
N CYS A 492 1.33 18.66 6.68
CA CYS A 492 2.30 19.04 7.70
C CYS A 492 3.61 18.26 7.55
N HIS A 493 3.55 16.96 7.26
CA HIS A 493 4.72 16.12 7.03
C HIS A 493 5.45 16.54 5.74
N TYR A 494 4.73 16.71 4.63
CA TYR A 494 5.24 17.11 3.33
C TYR A 494 6.01 18.45 3.40
N TYR A 495 5.45 19.45 4.08
CA TYR A 495 6.11 20.74 4.24
C TYR A 495 7.17 20.73 5.36
N GLY A 496 6.95 19.97 6.42
CA GLY A 496 7.94 19.74 7.49
C GLY A 496 9.24 19.13 6.97
N MET A 497 9.16 18.14 6.09
CA MET A 497 10.32 17.54 5.43
C MET A 497 11.09 18.52 4.56
N ARG A 498 10.40 19.51 3.96
CA ARG A 498 11.07 20.61 3.24
C ARG A 498 11.74 21.57 4.20
N LEU A 499 11.13 21.88 5.33
CA LEU A 499 11.74 22.70 6.38
C LEU A 499 13.01 22.06 6.93
N PHE A 500 13.04 20.73 7.13
CA PHE A 500 14.23 20.01 7.56
C PHE A 500 15.42 20.20 6.60
N ASN A 501 15.15 20.36 5.31
CA ASN A 501 16.15 20.62 4.29
C ASN A 501 16.38 22.12 4.03
N TYR A 502 15.49 22.99 4.48
CA TYR A 502 15.51 24.42 4.19
C TYR A 502 16.71 25.07 4.87
N ARG A 503 17.61 25.64 4.05
CA ARG A 503 18.88 26.27 4.49
C ARG A 503 19.77 25.39 5.40
N HIS A 504 19.46 24.10 5.50
CA HIS A 504 20.16 23.12 6.33
C HIS A 504 20.24 23.49 7.82
N TYR A 505 19.29 24.26 8.38
CA TYR A 505 19.33 24.62 9.81
C TYR A 505 19.25 23.37 10.71
N VAL A 506 18.29 22.49 10.43
CA VAL A 506 18.13 21.23 11.19
C VAL A 506 19.37 20.35 11.02
N GLY A 507 19.86 20.19 9.79
CA GLY A 507 21.09 19.45 9.51
C GLY A 507 22.30 20.01 10.27
N ALA A 508 22.49 21.34 10.30
CA ALA A 508 23.62 21.98 10.99
C ALA A 508 23.61 21.67 12.49
N VAL A 509 22.43 21.73 13.11
CA VAL A 509 22.23 21.40 14.53
C VAL A 509 22.50 19.92 14.77
N LEU A 510 21.90 19.01 14.00
CA LEU A 510 22.03 17.56 14.20
C LEU A 510 23.45 17.03 13.92
N HIS A 511 24.15 17.55 12.91
CA HIS A 511 25.55 17.19 12.65
C HIS A 511 26.48 17.69 13.75
N SER A 512 26.29 18.94 14.20
CA SER A 512 27.06 19.50 15.31
C SER A 512 26.79 18.73 16.60
N TYR A 513 25.52 18.46 16.91
CA TYR A 513 25.08 17.63 18.01
C TYR A 513 25.77 16.27 18.00
N ASN A 514 25.72 15.54 16.87
CA ASN A 514 26.37 14.24 16.75
C ASN A 514 27.89 14.33 17.01
N ALA A 515 28.60 15.31 16.43
CA ALA A 515 30.03 15.47 16.67
C ALA A 515 30.35 15.77 18.15
N LEU A 516 29.55 16.62 18.81
CA LEU A 516 29.71 16.93 20.22
C LEU A 516 29.46 15.70 21.11
N THR A 517 28.44 14.90 20.80
CA THR A 517 28.14 13.67 21.53
C THR A 517 29.21 12.60 21.35
N GLN A 518 29.70 12.37 20.11
CA GLN A 518 30.77 11.39 19.83
C GLN A 518 32.12 11.75 20.49
N LEU A 519 32.30 13.03 20.85
CA LEU A 519 33.50 13.55 21.50
C LEU A 519 33.31 13.82 22.99
N ASP A 520 32.23 13.29 23.58
CA ASP A 520 31.88 13.39 25.01
C ASP A 520 31.78 14.85 25.50
N ARG A 521 31.31 15.77 24.64
CA ARG A 521 31.11 17.20 24.95
C ARG A 521 29.67 17.57 25.24
N LEU A 522 28.72 16.73 24.85
CA LEU A 522 27.31 16.92 25.12
C LEU A 522 26.69 15.58 25.49
N LYS A 523 25.82 15.58 26.50
CA LYS A 523 25.05 14.38 26.87
C LYS A 523 24.02 14.07 25.79
N LYS A 524 23.64 12.80 25.70
CA LYS A 524 22.56 12.38 24.81
C LYS A 524 21.25 13.07 25.22
N ILE A 525 20.52 13.56 24.22
CA ILE A 525 19.24 14.25 24.35
C ILE A 525 18.25 13.39 23.58
N PRO A 526 17.25 12.77 24.24
CA PRO A 526 16.43 11.72 23.62
C PRO A 526 15.82 12.10 22.28
N ILE A 527 15.16 13.26 22.20
CA ILE A 527 14.54 13.73 20.97
C ILE A 527 15.54 13.88 19.81
N LEU A 528 16.76 14.36 20.07
CA LEU A 528 17.78 14.51 19.04
C LEU A 528 18.40 13.16 18.63
N GLU A 529 18.52 12.22 19.56
CA GLU A 529 18.92 10.84 19.25
C GLU A 529 17.89 10.18 18.34
N SER A 530 16.60 10.25 18.71
CA SER A 530 15.49 9.71 17.92
C SER A 530 15.39 10.33 16.52
N LEU A 531 15.60 11.65 16.41
CA LEU A 531 15.65 12.35 15.12
C LEU A 531 16.84 11.88 14.28
N CYS A 532 18.02 11.71 14.88
CA CYS A 532 19.20 11.23 14.16
C CYS A 532 19.03 9.79 13.66
N ASP A 533 18.35 8.94 14.43
CA ASP A 533 18.17 7.53 14.10
C ASP A 533 17.08 7.34 13.04
N GLN A 534 15.91 7.94 13.21
CA GLN A 534 14.80 7.81 12.25
C GLN A 534 15.02 8.54 10.94
N PHE A 535 15.59 9.75 11.00
CA PHE A 535 15.91 10.53 9.80
C PHE A 535 17.37 10.35 9.37
N GLY A 536 17.99 9.23 9.76
CA GLY A 536 19.39 8.94 9.45
C GLY A 536 19.69 9.00 7.96
N GLY A 537 18.78 8.45 7.13
CA GLY A 537 18.87 8.50 5.66
C GLY A 537 18.75 9.91 5.07
N VAL A 538 18.11 10.84 5.79
CA VAL A 538 17.90 12.23 5.35
C VAL A 538 19.08 13.10 5.75
N PHE A 539 19.54 12.99 7.00
CA PHE A 539 20.57 13.86 7.54
C PHE A 539 21.99 13.34 7.29
N PHE A 540 22.21 12.03 7.29
CA PHE A 540 23.55 11.44 7.19
C PHE A 540 23.70 10.66 5.87
N PRO A 541 24.61 11.08 4.98
CA PRO A 541 24.99 10.29 3.81
C PRO A 541 25.30 8.83 4.17
N GLY A 542 24.57 7.89 3.57
CA GLY A 542 24.68 6.45 3.86
C GLY A 542 23.77 5.95 4.98
N GLY A 543 22.92 6.80 5.57
CA GLY A 543 21.91 6.42 6.56
C GLY A 543 22.46 6.17 7.97
N THR A 544 23.76 6.36 8.19
CA THR A 544 24.42 6.08 9.48
C THR A 544 25.12 7.31 10.03
N ARG A 545 25.02 7.52 11.34
CA ARG A 545 25.67 8.63 12.03
C ARG A 545 27.20 8.52 11.91
N PRO A 546 27.91 9.57 11.46
CA PRO A 546 29.36 9.53 11.36
C PRO A 546 29.99 9.46 12.76
N LYS A 547 31.02 8.61 12.91
CA LYS A 547 31.90 8.57 14.10
C LYS A 547 33.20 9.39 13.92
N GLY A 548 33.37 9.93 12.71
CA GLY A 548 34.50 10.75 12.26
C GLY A 548 34.27 11.15 10.81
N SER A 549 35.17 11.94 10.23
CA SER A 549 34.96 12.58 8.91
C SER A 549 33.64 13.38 8.86
N PHE A 550 33.30 14.00 9.99
CA PHE A 550 32.12 14.81 10.24
C PHE A 550 31.98 15.91 9.17
N ARG A 551 33.06 16.62 8.84
CA ARG A 551 33.03 17.70 7.84
C ARG A 551 32.68 17.15 6.46
N ALA A 552 33.26 16.01 6.06
CA ALA A 552 32.96 15.39 4.78
C ALA A 552 31.50 14.93 4.70
N CYS A 553 30.97 14.36 5.79
CA CYS A 553 29.58 13.94 5.91
C CYS A 553 28.60 15.13 5.78
N TRP A 554 28.84 16.19 6.56
CA TRP A 554 28.09 17.45 6.49
C TRP A 554 28.14 18.07 5.09
N SER A 555 29.31 18.11 4.48
CA SER A 555 29.51 18.68 3.15
C SER A 555 28.68 17.95 2.09
N ARG A 556 28.63 16.61 2.15
CA ARG A 556 27.77 15.81 1.27
C ARG A 556 26.30 16.06 1.54
N HIS A 557 25.90 16.20 2.81
CA HIS A 557 24.51 16.52 3.20
C HIS A 557 24.04 17.86 2.60
N VAL A 558 24.85 18.92 2.69
CA VAL A 558 24.53 20.22 2.05
C VAL A 558 24.66 20.20 0.52
N GLY A 559 24.92 19.03 -0.06
CA GLY A 559 25.02 18.82 -1.50
C GLY A 559 26.33 19.32 -2.11
N ALA A 560 27.36 19.61 -1.31
CA ALA A 560 28.67 19.92 -1.84
C ALA A 560 29.28 18.67 -2.49
N ARG A 561 29.74 18.82 -3.74
CA ARG A 561 30.51 17.78 -4.43
C ARG A 561 31.99 18.08 -4.34
N LEU A 562 32.77 17.01 -4.13
CA LEU A 562 34.23 17.06 -4.25
C LEU A 562 34.58 17.28 -5.73
N LYS A 563 35.07 18.47 -6.07
CA LYS A 563 35.69 18.70 -7.38
C LYS A 563 37.19 18.52 -7.25
N PHE A 564 37.69 17.49 -7.92
CA PHE A 564 39.11 17.36 -8.20
C PHE A 564 39.47 18.33 -9.31
N LYS A 565 40.39 19.26 -9.07
CA LYS A 565 40.96 20.08 -10.14
C LYS A 565 41.75 19.16 -11.08
N ARG A 566 41.30 19.00 -12.32
CA ARG A 566 41.97 18.27 -13.40
C ARG A 566 43.37 18.89 -13.60
N GLY A 567 44.43 18.21 -13.13
CA GLY A 567 45.82 18.68 -13.28
C GLY A 567 46.71 18.65 -12.02
N HIS A 568 46.20 18.37 -10.83
CA HIS A 568 47.06 18.22 -9.63
C HIS A 568 47.78 16.85 -9.61
N LYS A 569 48.93 16.76 -10.29
CA LYS A 569 49.84 15.60 -10.21
C LYS A 569 50.73 15.59 -8.94
N ASN A 570 50.75 16.65 -8.14
CA ASN A 570 51.55 16.69 -6.92
C ASN A 570 50.76 16.23 -5.70
N ARG A 571 51.18 15.06 -5.21
CA ARG A 571 50.58 14.17 -4.21
C ARG A 571 50.49 14.73 -2.78
N ASN A 572 50.72 16.03 -2.56
CA ASN A 572 51.04 16.57 -1.24
C ASN A 572 50.30 17.83 -0.78
N SER A 573 49.09 18.11 -1.29
CA SER A 573 48.23 19.09 -0.60
C SER A 573 46.93 18.44 -0.14
N ASN A 574 46.77 18.36 1.18
CA ASN A 574 45.51 18.03 1.85
C ASN A 574 44.37 19.05 1.56
N ASP A 575 44.59 20.01 0.63
CA ASP A 575 43.74 21.17 0.34
C ASP A 575 43.31 21.32 -1.13
N ALA A 576 43.59 20.37 -2.03
CA ALA A 576 43.24 20.51 -3.46
C ALA A 576 41.75 20.21 -3.81
N TRP A 577 40.85 20.30 -2.84
CA TRP A 577 39.44 19.98 -3.01
C TRP A 577 38.61 21.25 -2.91
N CYS A 578 38.00 21.70 -4.00
CA CYS A 578 36.98 22.73 -3.91
C CYS A 578 35.60 22.07 -3.75
N MET A 579 34.89 22.51 -2.72
CA MET A 579 33.50 22.13 -2.49
C MET A 579 32.62 23.05 -3.32
N ALA A 580 31.91 22.49 -4.30
CA ALA A 580 30.92 23.23 -5.07
C ALA A 580 29.55 22.59 -4.85
N ILE A 581 28.57 23.38 -4.40
CA ILE A 581 27.18 22.97 -4.34
C ILE A 581 26.59 23.15 -5.74
N PRO A 582 26.18 22.08 -6.44
CA PRO A 582 25.55 22.20 -7.75
C PRO A 582 24.23 22.98 -7.67
N ALA A 583 23.83 23.66 -8.76
CA ALA A 583 22.60 24.45 -8.80
C ALA A 583 21.33 23.64 -8.45
N HIS A 584 21.28 22.33 -8.72
CA HIS A 584 20.13 21.48 -8.32
C HIS A 584 20.10 21.21 -6.81
N ALA A 585 21.26 21.11 -6.14
CA ALA A 585 21.34 20.94 -4.69
C ALA A 585 21.00 22.25 -3.98
N ALA A 586 21.47 23.39 -4.51
CA ALA A 586 21.10 24.71 -4.02
C ALA A 586 19.58 24.97 -4.17
N ARG A 587 18.97 24.55 -5.29
CA ARG A 587 17.50 24.59 -5.46
C ARG A 587 16.80 23.74 -4.40
N ARG A 588 17.23 22.50 -4.18
CA ARG A 588 16.66 21.63 -3.12
C ARG A 588 16.77 22.27 -1.73
N ALA A 589 17.91 22.85 -1.39
CA ALA A 589 18.13 23.57 -0.12
C ALA A 589 17.26 24.82 0.04
N ALA A 590 16.81 25.42 -1.08
CA ALA A 590 15.84 26.51 -1.09
C ALA A 590 14.37 26.04 -0.98
N GLY A 591 14.15 24.72 -0.85
CA GLY A 591 12.81 24.11 -0.86
C GLY A 591 12.23 23.92 -2.27
N LEU A 592 13.04 24.07 -3.32
CA LEU A 592 12.65 24.01 -4.73
C LEU A 592 13.15 22.72 -5.40
N GLY A 593 12.24 22.02 -6.08
CA GLY A 593 12.52 20.76 -6.80
C GLY A 593 11.64 19.65 -6.26
N ALA A 594 10.62 19.28 -7.04
CA ALA A 594 9.80 18.12 -6.74
C ALA A 594 10.66 16.85 -6.76
N TYR A 595 10.46 15.97 -5.79
CA TYR A 595 10.90 14.56 -5.82
C TYR A 595 10.17 13.75 -6.92
N GLY A 596 9.62 14.39 -7.95
CA GLY A 596 8.95 13.73 -9.05
C GLY A 596 9.88 13.64 -10.25
N GLY A 597 10.49 12.47 -10.49
CA GLY A 597 10.84 12.10 -11.87
C GLY A 597 12.18 11.41 -12.13
N SER A 598 13.11 11.27 -11.18
CA SER A 598 14.29 10.42 -11.40
C SER A 598 14.09 9.09 -10.70
N GLY A 599 13.90 8.01 -11.47
CA GLY A 599 13.65 6.63 -11.02
C GLY A 599 14.77 5.97 -10.20
N ASP A 600 15.53 6.72 -9.40
CA ASP A 600 16.35 6.17 -8.31
C ASP A 600 15.44 5.94 -7.09
N THR A 601 14.61 4.91 -7.18
CA THR A 601 13.65 4.46 -6.15
C THR A 601 14.33 3.88 -4.90
N ASP A 602 15.66 3.75 -4.88
CA ASP A 602 16.33 2.87 -3.93
C ASP A 602 16.83 3.54 -2.64
N SER A 603 16.83 4.88 -2.55
CA SER A 603 17.38 5.59 -1.37
C SER A 603 16.37 6.37 -0.53
N THR A 604 15.16 6.62 -1.05
CA THR A 604 14.10 7.35 -0.31
C THR A 604 13.18 6.44 0.50
N SER A 605 13.21 5.12 0.29
CA SER A 605 12.25 4.16 0.87
C SER A 605 12.31 3.95 2.39
N LYS A 606 13.33 4.47 3.09
CA LYS A 606 13.58 4.11 4.51
C LYS A 606 12.99 5.04 5.56
N VAL A 607 12.59 6.28 5.21
CA VAL A 607 12.12 7.27 6.20
C VAL A 607 10.62 7.58 6.06
N ASP A 608 9.94 6.92 5.13
CA ASP A 608 8.53 7.19 4.90
C ASP A 608 7.67 6.50 5.96
N CYS A 609 6.91 7.30 6.71
CA CYS A 609 5.82 6.83 7.54
C CYS A 609 4.90 5.93 6.71
N LEU A 610 4.61 4.71 7.20
CA LEU A 610 3.78 3.72 6.50
C LEU A 610 2.47 4.33 5.97
N VAL A 611 1.84 5.16 6.79
CA VAL A 611 0.56 5.84 6.50
C VAL A 611 0.68 6.74 5.29
N PHE A 612 1.71 7.61 5.26
CA PHE A 612 1.90 8.56 4.15
C PHE A 612 2.40 7.86 2.88
N ARG A 613 3.21 6.80 3.01
CA ARG A 613 3.66 5.99 1.88
C ARG A 613 2.48 5.33 1.17
N VAL A 614 1.60 4.68 1.93
CA VAL A 614 0.39 4.02 1.38
C VAL A 614 -0.57 5.06 0.81
N LYS A 615 -0.76 6.21 1.49
CA LYS A 615 -1.58 7.31 0.97
C LYS A 615 -1.06 7.84 -0.38
N GLN A 616 0.26 8.00 -0.55
CA GLN A 616 0.87 8.40 -1.83
C GLN A 616 0.68 7.38 -2.95
N GLN A 617 0.37 6.13 -2.62
CA GLN A 617 0.02 5.06 -3.55
C GLN A 617 -1.51 4.96 -3.75
N ASP A 618 -2.26 6.03 -3.47
CA ASP A 618 -3.72 6.06 -3.50
C ASP A 618 -4.35 4.95 -2.65
N TYR A 619 -3.73 4.68 -1.50
CA TYR A 619 -4.11 3.62 -0.55
C TYR A 619 -4.02 2.18 -1.11
N ASN A 620 -3.36 1.98 -2.25
CA ASN A 620 -2.99 0.66 -2.72
C ASN A 620 -1.84 0.12 -1.87
N VAL A 621 -2.00 -1.09 -1.34
CA VAL A 621 -0.98 -1.75 -0.52
C VAL A 621 -0.38 -2.91 -1.32
N GLY A 622 0.88 -2.75 -1.73
CA GLY A 622 1.63 -3.78 -2.46
C GLY A 622 1.93 -5.02 -1.62
N ASP A 623 2.19 -6.14 -2.29
CA ASP A 623 2.53 -7.42 -1.66
C ASP A 623 3.79 -7.32 -0.78
N ASP A 624 4.74 -6.45 -1.15
CA ASP A 624 5.94 -6.16 -0.36
C ASP A 624 5.62 -5.58 1.02
N VAL A 625 4.61 -4.70 1.09
CA VAL A 625 4.14 -4.11 2.34
C VAL A 625 3.45 -5.19 3.17
N TRP A 626 2.58 -6.00 2.57
CA TRP A 626 1.91 -7.12 3.25
C TRP A 626 2.91 -8.13 3.82
N ASP A 627 3.92 -8.51 3.04
CA ASP A 627 4.96 -9.43 3.46
C ASP A 627 5.79 -8.86 4.62
N SER A 628 6.10 -7.56 4.58
CA SER A 628 6.80 -6.89 5.69
C SER A 628 6.01 -6.91 7.00
N LEU A 629 4.68 -6.77 6.91
CA LEU A 629 3.77 -6.84 8.07
C LEU A 629 3.71 -8.26 8.64
N ASN A 630 3.65 -9.28 7.78
CA ASN A 630 3.63 -10.68 8.18
C ASN A 630 4.93 -11.08 8.90
N VAL A 631 6.08 -10.63 8.40
CA VAL A 631 7.38 -10.87 9.07
C VAL A 631 7.43 -10.19 10.43
N ALA A 632 6.97 -8.93 10.53
CA ALA A 632 6.94 -8.20 11.79
C ALA A 632 5.99 -8.84 12.82
N ALA A 633 4.86 -9.40 12.38
CA ALA A 633 3.93 -10.12 13.25
C ALA A 633 4.55 -11.44 13.77
N ALA A 634 5.23 -12.19 12.91
CA ALA A 634 5.91 -13.44 13.30
C ALA A 634 6.99 -13.21 14.36
N ASP A 635 7.80 -12.14 14.21
CA ASP A 635 8.86 -11.78 15.16
C ASP A 635 8.33 -11.46 16.58
N VAL A 636 7.10 -10.95 16.69
CA VAL A 636 6.47 -10.63 17.98
C VAL A 636 6.01 -11.91 18.69
N VAL A 637 5.54 -12.90 17.95
CA VAL A 637 5.07 -14.19 18.51
C VAL A 637 6.24 -14.99 19.08
N ASP A 638 7.36 -15.08 18.35
CA ASP A 638 8.55 -15.83 18.78
C ASP A 638 9.18 -15.25 20.06
N LYS A 639 9.15 -13.93 20.24
CA LYS A 639 9.66 -13.28 21.46
C LYS A 639 8.77 -13.50 22.68
N LYS A 640 7.46 -13.69 22.51
CA LYS A 640 6.55 -14.00 23.63
C LYS A 640 6.61 -15.48 24.05
N GLY A 641 6.99 -16.39 23.15
CA GLY A 641 7.10 -17.83 23.44
C GLY A 641 8.37 -18.26 24.20
N CYS A 642 9.43 -17.45 24.19
CA CYS A 642 10.76 -17.84 24.72
C CYS A 642 11.13 -17.13 26.04
N ALA A 643 10.14 -16.90 26.92
CA ALA A 643 10.35 -16.26 28.22
C ALA A 643 10.36 -17.23 29.43
N THR A 644 10.22 -18.54 29.22
CA THR A 644 10.31 -19.54 30.30
C THR A 644 11.42 -20.56 30.03
N THR A 645 12.29 -20.75 31.04
CA THR A 645 13.46 -21.66 31.10
C THR A 645 14.78 -21.19 30.46
N ARG A 646 15.34 -20.10 30.99
CA ARG A 646 16.80 -19.88 30.97
C ARG A 646 17.47 -20.73 32.06
N THR A 647 17.93 -21.93 31.71
CA THR A 647 18.98 -22.63 32.48
C THR A 647 20.32 -22.51 31.76
N THR A 648 21.31 -22.14 32.57
CA THR A 648 22.73 -21.93 32.28
C THR A 648 23.35 -22.97 31.34
N LYS A 649 23.83 -22.53 30.16
CA LYS A 649 24.86 -23.28 29.44
C LYS A 649 25.96 -22.40 28.85
N ARG A 650 27.12 -22.60 29.48
CA ARG A 650 28.50 -22.24 29.18
C ARG A 650 28.82 -21.98 27.70
N ARG A 651 29.49 -20.84 27.47
CA ARG A 651 30.27 -20.49 26.27
C ARG A 651 31.32 -21.56 25.96
N SER A 652 31.31 -22.10 24.74
CA SER A 652 32.48 -22.64 24.08
C SER A 652 32.68 -21.94 22.74
N VAL A 653 33.91 -21.49 22.51
CA VAL A 653 34.40 -20.79 21.32
C VAL A 653 34.62 -21.81 20.21
N GLY A 654 34.23 -21.48 18.97
CA GLY A 654 34.82 -22.06 17.76
C GLY A 654 33.83 -22.44 16.65
N ALA A 655 34.26 -22.13 15.42
CA ALA A 655 33.76 -22.59 14.12
C ALA A 655 32.55 -21.86 13.49
N THR A 656 32.92 -20.93 12.60
CA THR A 656 32.15 -20.45 11.44
C THR A 656 31.68 -21.62 10.59
N VAL A 657 30.37 -21.86 10.55
CA VAL A 657 29.75 -22.77 9.57
C VAL A 657 28.61 -22.03 8.90
N SER A 658 28.79 -21.86 7.59
CA SER A 658 27.79 -21.48 6.60
C SER A 658 26.52 -22.32 6.76
N SER A 659 25.38 -21.68 7.04
CA SER A 659 24.06 -22.31 6.87
C SER A 659 23.26 -21.55 5.83
N GLN A 660 23.58 -21.84 4.57
CA GLN A 660 22.71 -21.57 3.43
C GLN A 660 21.54 -22.57 3.49
N ARG A 661 20.48 -22.22 4.22
CA ARG A 661 19.28 -23.04 4.31
C ARG A 661 18.34 -22.66 3.17
N ARG A 662 18.21 -23.58 2.21
CA ARG A 662 17.19 -23.66 1.16
C ARG A 662 15.82 -23.20 1.67
N ARG A 663 15.32 -22.12 1.08
CA ARG A 663 13.90 -21.75 1.07
C ARG A 663 13.33 -22.34 -0.23
N GLU A 664 12.90 -23.60 -0.16
CA GLU A 664 12.11 -24.18 -1.25
C GLU A 664 10.71 -23.56 -1.20
N SER A 665 10.34 -22.96 -2.32
CA SER A 665 9.10 -22.25 -2.59
C SER A 665 7.90 -23.19 -2.56
N LEU A 666 7.12 -23.14 -1.48
CA LEU A 666 5.71 -23.54 -1.49
C LEU A 666 4.85 -22.32 -1.86
N SER A 667 4.63 -22.14 -3.16
CA SER A 667 3.56 -21.30 -3.69
C SER A 667 2.30 -22.16 -3.83
N THR A 668 1.60 -22.39 -2.72
CA THR A 668 0.26 -22.99 -2.71
C THR A 668 -0.74 -21.97 -2.18
N SER A 669 -1.42 -21.30 -3.13
CA SER A 669 -2.73 -20.62 -3.02
C SER A 669 -3.20 -20.27 -1.60
N THR A 670 -2.81 -19.08 -1.12
CA THR A 670 -3.18 -18.50 0.18
C THR A 670 -4.32 -17.48 0.02
N GLU A 671 -5.41 -17.84 -0.67
CA GLU A 671 -6.45 -16.86 -1.09
C GLU A 671 -7.64 -16.71 -0.12
N SER A 672 -7.79 -17.53 0.92
CA SER A 672 -9.06 -17.60 1.67
C SER A 672 -9.11 -16.95 3.06
N SER A 673 -8.18 -16.04 3.42
CA SER A 673 -8.41 -15.19 4.60
C SER A 673 -7.81 -13.79 4.44
N GLN A 674 -8.54 -12.88 3.80
CA GLN A 674 -8.20 -11.46 3.74
C GLN A 674 -8.52 -10.72 5.06
N GLN A 675 -9.43 -11.26 5.89
CA GLN A 675 -9.83 -10.67 7.18
C GLN A 675 -8.68 -10.33 8.17
N PRO A 676 -7.65 -11.16 8.39
CA PRO A 676 -6.56 -10.78 9.30
C PRO A 676 -5.72 -9.59 8.80
N ARG A 677 -5.65 -9.36 7.49
CA ARG A 677 -4.69 -8.41 6.90
C ARG A 677 -4.96 -6.96 7.29
N LEU A 678 -6.22 -6.50 7.24
CA LEU A 678 -6.56 -5.11 7.54
C LEU A 678 -6.34 -4.76 9.01
N LEU A 679 -6.53 -5.71 9.93
CA LEU A 679 -6.27 -5.51 11.35
C LEU A 679 -4.77 -5.44 11.64
N ASP A 680 -3.96 -6.32 11.03
CA ASP A 680 -2.50 -6.27 11.14
C ASP A 680 -1.94 -4.94 10.62
N LEU A 681 -2.51 -4.43 9.51
CA LEU A 681 -2.20 -3.11 8.99
C LEU A 681 -2.61 -2.00 9.97
N ALA A 682 -3.79 -2.10 10.60
CA ALA A 682 -4.26 -1.14 11.60
C ALA A 682 -3.29 -1.06 12.78
N GLU A 683 -2.84 -2.20 13.31
CA GLU A 683 -1.89 -2.24 14.41
C GLU A 683 -0.52 -1.65 14.02
N ALA A 684 -0.03 -1.94 12.81
CA ALA A 684 1.21 -1.36 12.32
C ALA A 684 1.10 0.15 12.10
N ALA A 685 -0.02 0.63 11.56
CA ALA A 685 -0.31 2.05 11.42
C ALA A 685 -0.43 2.74 12.79
N GLN A 686 -1.06 2.09 13.78
CA GLN A 686 -1.19 2.60 15.15
C GLN A 686 0.17 2.84 15.81
N ARG A 687 1.18 2.02 15.52
CA ARG A 687 2.57 2.24 15.98
C ARG A 687 3.20 3.52 15.39
N SER A 688 2.70 4.02 14.26
CA SER A 688 3.16 5.29 13.68
C SER A 688 2.54 6.52 14.37
N PHE A 689 1.43 6.33 15.09
CA PHE A 689 0.72 7.37 15.87
C PHE A 689 1.01 7.32 17.37
N THR A 690 1.47 6.19 17.88
CA THR A 690 1.76 6.02 19.30
C THR A 690 3.26 6.06 19.53
N THR A 691 3.66 6.76 20.60
CA THR A 691 4.99 6.58 21.18
C THR A 691 5.01 5.14 21.70
N ALA A 692 5.63 4.22 20.95
CA ALA A 692 5.92 2.91 21.51
C ALA A 692 6.67 3.16 22.82
N THR A 693 6.13 2.63 23.92
CA THR A 693 6.72 2.52 25.26
C THR A 693 8.18 2.95 25.32
N THR A 694 8.49 3.91 26.20
CA THR A 694 9.78 4.56 26.52
C THR A 694 11.09 3.79 26.24
N GLU A 695 11.06 2.47 26.17
CA GLU A 695 12.18 1.61 25.80
C GLU A 695 12.61 1.68 24.33
N SER A 696 11.74 2.02 23.37
CA SER A 696 12.11 1.92 21.95
C SER A 696 12.73 3.18 21.34
N GLY A 697 12.59 4.36 21.97
CA GLY A 697 13.15 5.62 21.48
C GLY A 697 12.66 6.04 20.08
N VAL A 698 11.57 5.46 19.56
CA VAL A 698 11.01 5.79 18.24
C VAL A 698 9.93 6.86 18.40
N LEU A 699 9.99 7.90 17.58
CA LEU A 699 9.02 8.99 17.56
C LEU A 699 7.83 8.57 16.71
N PRO A 700 6.59 8.96 17.07
CA PRO A 700 5.43 8.72 16.23
C PRO A 700 5.50 9.64 15.00
N LEU A 701 6.10 9.15 13.91
CA LEU A 701 6.37 9.94 12.71
C LEU A 701 5.11 10.61 12.13
N ALA A 702 3.94 9.98 12.26
CA ALA A 702 2.67 10.55 11.80
C ALA A 702 2.26 11.79 12.61
N ARG A 703 2.69 11.87 13.87
CA ARG A 703 2.36 12.98 14.80
C ARG A 703 3.51 13.96 15.01
N LEU A 704 4.70 13.73 14.45
CA LEU A 704 5.84 14.60 14.67
C LEU A 704 5.55 16.02 14.14
N ASN A 705 5.57 17.01 15.03
CA ASN A 705 5.47 18.42 14.71
C ASN A 705 6.82 18.94 14.21
N MET A 706 7.09 18.69 12.94
CA MET A 706 8.33 19.11 12.28
C MET A 706 8.51 20.64 12.23
N PHE A 707 7.44 21.43 12.36
CA PHE A 707 7.53 22.89 12.45
C PHE A 707 8.14 23.33 13.76
N ALA A 708 7.72 22.73 14.89
CA ALA A 708 8.32 23.00 16.20
C ALA A 708 9.79 22.56 16.24
N VAL A 709 10.11 21.37 15.68
CA VAL A 709 11.51 20.91 15.51
C VAL A 709 12.34 21.94 14.74
N PHE A 710 11.82 22.41 13.61
CA PHE A 710 12.49 23.42 12.80
C PHE A 710 12.70 24.75 13.55
N GLU A 711 11.66 25.28 14.20
CA GLU A 711 11.72 26.54 14.96
C GLU A 711 12.79 26.48 16.06
N ARG A 712 12.88 25.36 16.76
CA ARG A 712 13.87 25.17 17.84
C ARG A 712 15.29 25.03 17.30
N CYS A 713 15.47 24.38 16.15
CA CYS A 713 16.76 24.42 15.44
C CYS A 713 17.13 25.84 14.99
N VAL A 714 16.16 26.63 14.52
CA VAL A 714 16.37 28.03 14.17
C VAL A 714 16.80 28.84 15.39
N GLN A 715 16.19 28.62 16.56
CA GLN A 715 16.59 29.28 17.80
C GLN A 715 18.06 29.00 18.16
N VAL A 716 18.51 27.75 18.00
CA VAL A 716 19.92 27.37 18.18
C VAL A 716 20.81 28.10 17.17
N VAL A 717 20.45 28.06 15.88
CA VAL A 717 21.23 28.71 14.82
C VAL A 717 21.34 30.22 15.04
N SER A 718 20.23 30.89 15.37
CA SER A 718 20.19 32.33 15.65
C SER A 718 21.11 32.68 16.82
N THR A 719 20.99 31.95 17.94
CA THR A 719 21.82 32.15 19.14
C THR A 719 23.31 32.01 18.83
N LEU A 720 23.70 30.98 18.06
CA LEU A 720 25.11 30.74 17.72
C LEU A 720 25.64 31.70 16.66
N SER A 721 24.81 32.04 15.67
CA SER A 721 25.14 33.03 14.64
C SER A 721 25.43 34.39 15.29
N ASP A 722 24.54 34.87 16.15
CA ASP A 722 24.67 36.18 16.79
C ASP A 722 25.83 36.23 17.81
N GLY A 723 26.18 35.09 18.40
CA GLY A 723 27.36 34.96 19.25
C GLY A 723 28.68 34.94 18.47
N THR A 724 28.67 34.44 17.23
CA THR A 724 29.87 34.32 16.38
C THR A 724 30.16 35.61 15.61
N HIS A 725 29.12 36.34 15.19
CA HIS A 725 29.24 37.53 14.37
C HIS A 725 29.30 38.80 15.22
N THR A 726 30.42 39.53 15.13
CA THR A 726 30.64 40.78 15.89
C THR A 726 30.08 42.01 15.20
N SER A 727 29.97 41.98 13.86
CA SER A 727 29.42 43.07 13.08
C SER A 727 27.91 43.19 13.28
N PRO A 728 27.35 44.40 13.51
CA PRO A 728 25.92 44.60 13.62
C PRO A 728 25.16 44.20 12.35
N ASP A 729 25.79 44.29 11.17
CA ASP A 729 25.19 43.94 9.88
C ASP A 729 25.08 42.43 9.65
N GLU A 730 25.87 41.64 10.39
CA GLU A 730 25.88 40.17 10.29
C GLU A 730 24.97 39.51 11.33
N LYS A 731 24.59 40.23 12.39
CA LYS A 731 23.64 39.75 13.40
C LYS A 731 22.24 39.62 12.82
N GLY A 732 21.55 38.52 13.15
CA GLY A 732 20.24 38.18 12.61
C GLY A 732 20.26 37.53 11.22
N SER A 733 21.44 37.23 10.65
CA SER A 733 21.55 36.56 9.33
C SER A 733 21.37 35.03 9.37
N ASN A 734 21.25 34.43 10.56
CA ASN A 734 21.15 32.98 10.80
C ASN A 734 22.20 32.16 10.03
N CYS A 735 23.48 32.52 10.21
CA CYS A 735 24.59 31.84 9.57
C CYS A 735 24.87 30.48 10.21
N ILE A 736 25.17 29.47 9.39
CA ILE A 736 25.52 28.09 9.82
C ILE A 736 27.05 27.84 9.85
N CYS A 737 27.87 28.90 9.86
CA CYS A 737 29.33 28.80 9.85
C CYS A 737 29.89 28.04 11.07
N PHE A 738 29.21 28.12 12.22
CA PHE A 738 29.56 27.41 13.45
C PHE A 738 29.67 25.89 13.24
N ALA A 739 28.79 25.31 12.41
CA ALA A 739 28.81 23.88 12.12
C ALA A 739 30.14 23.49 11.47
N SER A 740 30.64 24.29 10.51
CA SER A 740 31.93 24.00 9.87
C SER A 740 33.09 24.07 10.88
N ALA A 741 33.08 25.02 11.82
CA ALA A 741 34.10 25.12 12.86
C ALA A 741 34.12 23.90 13.78
N ILE A 742 32.94 23.52 14.32
CA ILE A 742 32.78 22.36 15.22
C ILE A 742 33.21 21.07 14.50
N LEU A 743 32.72 20.83 13.28
CA LEU A 743 32.97 19.57 12.58
C LEU A 743 34.44 19.42 12.17
N THR A 744 35.12 20.53 11.83
CA THR A 744 36.56 20.51 11.50
C THR A 744 37.41 20.21 12.73
N GLY A 745 37.12 20.86 13.87
CA GLY A 745 37.80 20.57 15.13
C GLY A 745 37.55 19.13 15.58
N GLY A 746 36.33 18.62 15.36
CA GLY A 746 35.98 17.24 15.65
C GLY A 746 36.77 16.23 14.80
N ASP A 747 36.89 16.45 13.50
CA ASP A 747 37.68 15.60 12.60
C ASP A 747 39.15 15.57 13.00
N ARG A 748 39.73 16.74 13.29
CA ARG A 748 41.10 16.87 13.77
C ARG A 748 41.34 16.03 15.04
N ILE A 749 40.44 16.11 16.02
CA ILE A 749 40.54 15.34 17.27
C ILE A 749 40.42 13.83 17.00
N VAL A 750 39.45 13.41 16.18
CA VAL A 750 39.28 11.98 15.84
C VAL A 750 40.50 11.43 15.12
N ASP A 751 41.04 12.17 14.15
CA ASP A 751 42.21 11.73 13.40
C ASP A 751 43.47 11.71 14.27
N ALA A 752 43.66 12.69 15.16
CA ALA A 752 44.73 12.64 16.16
C ALA A 752 44.66 11.38 17.03
N ARG A 753 43.46 11.04 17.54
CA ARG A 753 43.23 9.83 18.34
C ARG A 753 43.59 8.56 17.55
N LYS A 754 43.25 8.48 16.26
CA LYS A 754 43.63 7.34 15.40
C LYS A 754 45.16 7.18 15.29
N PHE A 755 45.90 8.28 15.31
CA PHE A 755 47.37 8.28 15.30
C PHE A 755 47.99 8.25 16.71
N GLY A 756 47.21 7.95 17.76
CA GLY A 756 47.71 7.90 19.14
C GLY A 756 48.11 9.26 19.73
N ARG A 757 47.74 10.37 19.07
CA ARG A 757 48.01 11.73 19.54
C ARG A 757 46.85 12.24 20.38
N PHE A 758 47.17 12.89 21.51
CA PHE A 758 46.18 13.56 22.33
C PHE A 758 45.98 15.00 21.84
N GLU A 759 44.95 15.22 21.04
CA GLU A 759 44.58 16.54 20.57
C GLU A 759 43.27 17.01 21.23
N THR A 760 43.21 18.28 21.59
CA THR A 760 42.03 18.92 22.18
C THR A 760 41.54 20.07 21.32
N TRP A 761 40.28 20.48 21.52
CA TRP A 761 39.74 21.72 20.98
C TRP A 761 40.68 22.90 21.22
N LYS A 762 40.91 23.72 20.20
CA LYS A 762 41.68 24.97 20.33
C LYS A 762 40.91 25.99 21.17
N LYS A 763 41.56 27.08 21.58
CA LYS A 763 40.96 28.07 22.48
C LYS A 763 39.70 28.70 21.87
N ASP A 764 39.77 29.09 20.60
CA ASP A 764 38.67 29.60 19.77
C ASP A 764 37.57 28.55 19.54
N GLU A 765 37.94 27.30 19.24
CA GLU A 765 36.97 26.23 19.05
C GLU A 765 36.23 25.86 20.36
N LYS A 766 36.92 25.91 21.50
CA LYS A 766 36.34 25.59 22.82
C LYS A 766 35.16 26.49 23.16
N GLU A 767 35.29 27.78 22.89
CA GLU A 767 34.22 28.75 23.15
C GLU A 767 32.99 28.43 22.29
N CYS A 768 33.18 28.21 20.99
CA CYS A 768 32.11 27.81 20.07
C CYS A 768 31.44 26.50 20.50
N VAL A 769 32.21 25.48 20.91
CA VAL A 769 31.69 24.19 21.38
C VAL A 769 30.86 24.33 22.66
N ILE A 770 31.31 25.14 23.62
CA ILE A 770 30.57 25.39 24.87
C ILE A 770 29.28 26.14 24.57
N GLN A 771 29.33 27.18 23.75
CA GLN A 771 28.14 27.94 23.33
C GLN A 771 27.15 27.05 22.58
N ALA A 772 27.62 26.22 21.64
CA ALA A 772 26.78 25.28 20.90
C ALA A 772 26.13 24.23 21.80
N GLY A 773 26.90 23.62 22.70
CA GLY A 773 26.37 22.67 23.67
C GLY A 773 25.30 23.31 24.56
N LYS A 774 25.53 24.53 25.03
CA LYS A 774 24.55 25.29 25.82
C LYS A 774 23.30 25.63 25.02
N ALA A 775 23.43 26.21 23.82
CA ALA A 775 22.29 26.59 22.99
C ALA A 775 21.41 25.37 22.62
N ILE A 776 22.03 24.23 22.29
CA ILE A 776 21.31 22.98 22.02
C ILE A 776 20.60 22.49 23.28
N LEU A 777 21.25 22.51 24.44
CA LEU A 777 20.65 22.08 25.71
C LEU A 777 19.52 23.02 26.15
N ASP A 778 19.65 24.33 25.95
CA ASP A 778 18.61 25.31 26.29
C ASP A 778 17.37 25.12 25.39
N ALA A 779 17.57 24.75 24.11
CA ALA A 779 16.48 24.54 23.17
C ALA A 779 15.78 23.16 23.29
N PHE A 780 16.53 22.09 23.62
CA PHE A 780 16.03 20.71 23.60
C PHE A 780 16.17 19.94 24.93
N GLY A 781 16.93 20.47 25.90
CA GLY A 781 17.25 19.77 27.15
C GLY A 781 16.17 19.86 28.23
N THR A 782 15.21 20.78 28.11
CA THR A 782 14.04 20.88 29.02
C THR A 782 12.93 19.90 28.67
N VAL A 783 13.03 19.18 27.56
CA VAL A 783 12.11 18.13 27.16
C VAL A 783 12.39 16.91 28.03
N LYS A 784 11.83 16.90 29.24
CA LYS A 784 11.85 15.70 30.08
C LYS A 784 11.02 14.63 29.39
N GLU A 785 11.55 13.40 29.33
CA GLU A 785 10.74 12.22 29.04
C GLU A 785 9.76 12.08 30.20
N ASP A 786 8.49 12.43 29.97
CA ASP A 786 7.31 12.24 30.83
C ASP A 786 7.63 11.74 32.26
N ASP A 787 8.03 12.64 33.15
CA ASP A 787 7.93 12.37 34.58
C ASP A 787 6.42 12.37 34.91
N ASP A 788 5.95 11.24 35.45
CA ASP A 788 4.56 10.81 35.77
C ASP A 788 3.69 11.79 36.62
N ASP A 789 4.16 13.02 36.84
CA ASP A 789 3.45 14.05 37.60
C ASP A 789 2.45 14.80 36.71
N SER A 790 1.26 14.20 36.62
CA SER A 790 0.03 14.60 35.93
C SER A 790 -0.48 16.07 36.05
N LYS A 791 0.26 17.02 36.61
CA LYS A 791 -0.25 18.37 36.94
C LYS A 791 0.16 19.52 36.01
N ASN A 792 1.16 19.38 35.12
CA ASN A 792 1.53 20.41 34.13
C ASN A 792 1.61 19.83 32.72
N LYS A 793 0.46 19.41 32.17
CA LYS A 793 0.36 18.71 30.88
C LYS A 793 0.43 19.62 29.64
N ASP A 794 0.40 20.94 29.80
CA ASP A 794 0.25 21.87 28.66
C ASP A 794 1.57 22.21 27.93
N ASP A 795 2.74 22.02 28.56
CA ASP A 795 4.02 22.43 27.96
C ASP A 795 4.88 21.26 27.41
N GLY A 796 4.53 20.00 27.72
CA GLY A 796 5.40 18.83 27.48
C GLY A 796 5.39 18.27 26.05
N GLU A 797 4.28 18.41 25.30
CA GLU A 797 4.09 17.77 23.99
C GLU A 797 4.17 18.73 22.80
N GLU A 798 4.91 19.85 22.87
CA GLU A 798 4.98 20.82 21.74
C GLU A 798 5.48 20.17 20.42
N TRP A 799 6.22 19.07 20.52
CA TRP A 799 6.81 18.32 19.42
C TRP A 799 5.88 17.31 18.75
N LEU A 800 4.71 17.04 19.34
CA LEU A 800 3.72 16.13 18.79
C LEU A 800 2.41 16.86 18.53
N TRP A 801 1.77 16.54 17.42
CA TRP A 801 0.41 16.97 17.18
C TRP A 801 -0.53 16.32 18.20
N SER A 802 -1.40 17.13 18.81
CA SER A 802 -2.45 16.65 19.72
C SER A 802 -3.61 16.12 18.88
N ILE A 803 -3.92 14.83 19.02
CA ILE A 803 -4.91 14.12 18.19
C ILE A 803 -5.81 13.27 19.07
#